data_AF-A0A2D5ZR70-F1
#
_entry.id   AF-A0A2D5ZR70-F1
#
_cell.length_a   1.000
_cell.length_b   1.000
_cell.length_c   1.000
_cell.angle_alpha   90.00
_cell.angle_beta   90.00
_cell.angle_gamma   90.00
#
_symmetry.space_group_name_H-M   'P 1'
#
loop_
_entity.id
_entity.type
_entity.pdbx_description
1 polymer ?
#
loop_
_entity_poly.entity_id
_entity_poly.type
_entity_poly.pdbx_seq_one_letter_code
_entity_poly.pdbx_strand_id
1 'polypeptide(L)'
;MEARRDRPENRMRQRTHHALAALTLALAAAFGRPANADPFDPEVRHRPRLMLEADDLATVRARIGRAPYDSWMSGLRALSQASPAPYEGYDPSRESANGNIAKAAAFTALVDDDVAAASRARDVLLVCEDSVPNLTLNPLLIGEDIHLAEGIMAYAQAADLLFATGALSPSDSIAVHDRLATLARSTYQRYVKGNPLQYHLMMNNHRSKLAAAMGMAGLALNEDEDASIWVDWGMTVVDDILRYQTVEEDGTYGEGPDYLCYSAVNHLPFAYAYHLFRDGAGGVFTYRRYGIFGQIVVSEERELENPLISDLYAAIDDWGVAIRRFDGLRSPFDDANPIGYFGFFGAVVRDDPILAWDWWEADALKVEDVNDLRADAICVADDGQARVQPTGSPTVFLPAGGHAILREGWEHGDMRVHILAEHDDSRVAGGLHEHADATSFMIEAHSEPLAIDSGYGRWEDRLLVHAAENHNLILVDGKGPPAPELIPPVGVDAAQDLEADTDRIDAVRVAAGYRDSEVLRIVAAFDHRWVAVLDRIAADQGSHDFEWVLHGNGGGSTGGSFALTGDGARWDRAGGSLVAHVAAAGSAPLLGAEEMSHGLVWGSMETHMALRAVTTGPSTAFATLLDLPAAGEEEAIATDLSRPGAALLLCRYPDGIRALLSSREDRSAMSLGPLRFDGFAGLFVGLFLGREPQSPQALLATECTEVSAFGRPILASDIPIDLAVSWAEDRTTLHLQDAQGASIELWVGCALASLDGPVDSWSNLPGGLVSFTPSDAAVDLALYCE
;
A
#
# COMPACT_ATOMS: atom_id res chain seq x y z
N MET A 1 2.89 -25.05 6.21
CA MET A 1 1.94 -24.79 5.10
C MET A 1 0.51 -25.34 5.28
N GLU A 2 0.18 -26.36 6.08
CA GLU A 2 -1.21 -26.87 6.17
C GLU A 2 -2.12 -26.22 7.24
N ALA A 3 -1.59 -25.38 8.15
CA ALA A 3 -2.34 -24.88 9.31
C ALA A 3 -3.10 -23.55 9.12
N ARG A 4 -3.03 -22.88 7.95
CA ARG A 4 -3.74 -21.61 7.67
C ARG A 4 -5.07 -21.77 6.92
N ARG A 5 -5.54 -22.99 6.69
CA ARG A 5 -6.73 -23.29 5.84
C ARG A 5 -8.11 -23.07 6.46
N ASP A 6 -8.22 -22.76 7.75
CA ASP A 6 -9.53 -22.67 8.42
C ASP A 6 -10.26 -21.31 8.27
N ARG A 7 -9.60 -20.27 7.75
CA ARG A 7 -10.22 -18.94 7.48
C ARG A 7 -10.81 -18.74 6.06
N PRO A 8 -10.23 -19.22 4.94
CA PRO A 8 -10.77 -18.94 3.61
C PRO A 8 -12.14 -19.57 3.32
N GLU A 9 -12.55 -20.60 4.07
CA GLU A 9 -13.86 -21.22 3.87
C GLU A 9 -15.04 -20.27 4.16
N ASN A 10 -14.91 -19.26 5.03
CA ASN A 10 -16.01 -18.32 5.30
C ASN A 10 -16.13 -17.21 4.24
N ARG A 11 -15.01 -16.67 3.74
CA ARG A 11 -15.00 -15.64 2.68
C ARG A 11 -15.37 -16.22 1.30
N MET A 12 -14.86 -17.41 0.94
CA MET A 12 -15.17 -18.02 -0.36
C MET A 12 -16.57 -18.67 -0.41
N ARG A 13 -17.09 -19.24 0.70
CA ARG A 13 -18.50 -19.72 0.77
C ARG A 13 -19.51 -18.58 0.66
N GLN A 14 -19.18 -17.35 1.11
CA GLN A 14 -20.03 -16.18 0.84
C GLN A 14 -20.09 -15.87 -0.67
N ARG A 15 -18.97 -15.99 -1.41
CA ARG A 15 -18.94 -15.72 -2.86
C ARG A 15 -19.66 -16.81 -3.70
N THR A 16 -19.50 -18.11 -3.39
CA THR A 16 -20.09 -19.20 -4.23
C THR A 16 -21.52 -19.63 -3.86
N HIS A 17 -21.94 -19.58 -2.59
CA HIS A 17 -23.33 -19.93 -2.25
C HIS A 17 -24.35 -18.86 -2.69
N HIS A 18 -23.90 -17.64 -3.01
CA HIS A 18 -24.78 -16.51 -3.28
C HIS A 18 -25.25 -16.45 -4.75
N ALA A 19 -24.47 -16.95 -5.70
CA ALA A 19 -24.86 -17.00 -7.11
C ALA A 19 -25.97 -18.02 -7.40
N LEU A 20 -26.01 -19.15 -6.68
CA LEU A 20 -27.02 -20.21 -6.90
C LEU A 20 -28.29 -20.05 -6.06
N ALA A 21 -28.20 -19.49 -4.85
CA ALA A 21 -29.37 -19.28 -3.98
C ALA A 21 -30.29 -18.14 -4.47
N ALA A 22 -29.73 -17.14 -5.15
CA ALA A 22 -30.49 -16.02 -5.73
C ALA A 22 -31.44 -16.45 -6.87
N LEU A 23 -31.26 -17.65 -7.45
CA LEU A 23 -32.09 -18.14 -8.55
C LEU A 23 -33.44 -18.76 -8.10
N THR A 24 -33.65 -19.01 -6.80
CA THR A 24 -34.80 -19.82 -6.35
C THR A 24 -35.85 -19.06 -5.51
N LEU A 25 -35.61 -17.81 -5.12
CA LEU A 25 -36.58 -17.01 -4.34
C LEU A 25 -36.64 -15.55 -4.81
N ALA A 26 -37.32 -15.32 -5.93
CA ALA A 26 -37.73 -13.97 -6.34
C ALA A 26 -39.12 -14.01 -6.97
N LEU A 27 -40.14 -14.27 -6.14
CA LEU A 27 -41.53 -13.96 -6.47
C LEU A 27 -42.23 -13.52 -5.19
N ALA A 28 -42.58 -12.23 -5.16
CA ALA A 28 -43.23 -11.47 -4.09
C ALA A 28 -42.31 -10.85 -3.01
N ALA A 29 -41.54 -9.82 -3.39
CA ALA A 29 -41.21 -8.72 -2.48
C ALA A 29 -41.82 -7.44 -3.05
N ALA A 30 -42.83 -6.90 -2.37
CA ALA A 30 -43.43 -5.63 -2.72
C ALA A 30 -42.45 -4.49 -2.40
N PHE A 31 -42.32 -3.53 -3.32
CA PHE A 31 -41.57 -2.27 -3.15
C PHE A 31 -42.23 -1.34 -2.12
N GLY A 32 -42.41 -1.80 -0.89
CA GLY A 32 -42.87 -0.96 0.23
C GLY A 32 -41.75 -0.04 0.68
N ARG A 33 -42.04 1.27 0.81
CA ARG A 33 -41.21 2.21 1.57
C ARG A 33 -41.05 1.61 2.98
N PRO A 34 -39.83 1.48 3.55
CA PRO A 34 -39.70 1.10 4.95
C PRO A 34 -40.55 2.05 5.80
N ALA A 35 -41.24 1.52 6.81
CA ALA A 35 -42.12 2.33 7.65
C ALA A 35 -41.27 3.39 8.36
N ASN A 36 -41.53 4.67 8.03
CA ASN A 36 -41.01 5.92 8.60
C ASN A 36 -39.53 5.86 9.02
N ALA A 37 -38.64 6.33 8.14
CA ALA A 37 -37.34 6.78 8.58
C ALA A 37 -37.52 8.07 9.41
N ASP A 38 -36.81 8.16 10.53
CA ASP A 38 -36.76 9.31 11.41
C ASP A 38 -35.42 10.04 11.21
N PRO A 39 -35.27 11.31 11.64
CA PRO A 39 -33.97 11.96 11.83
C PRO A 39 -32.96 11.05 12.53
N PHE A 40 -31.68 11.13 12.18
CA PHE A 40 -30.60 10.41 12.86
C PHE A 40 -30.16 11.20 14.11
N ASP A 41 -30.44 10.72 15.32
CA ASP A 41 -30.28 11.52 16.55
C ASP A 41 -30.98 12.90 16.46
N PRO A 42 -32.33 12.94 16.49
CA PRO A 42 -33.14 14.15 16.27
C PRO A 42 -32.84 15.33 17.21
N GLU A 43 -32.13 15.09 18.30
CA GLU A 43 -31.65 16.08 19.26
C GLU A 43 -30.51 16.95 18.72
N VAL A 44 -29.72 16.46 17.76
CA VAL A 44 -28.58 17.19 17.19
C VAL A 44 -29.10 18.16 16.13
N ARG A 45 -29.11 19.46 16.48
CA ARG A 45 -29.64 20.55 15.63
C ARG A 45 -28.71 21.75 15.50
N HIS A 46 -27.57 21.73 16.17
CA HIS A 46 -26.59 22.81 16.08
C HIS A 46 -25.87 22.76 14.73
N ARG A 47 -25.33 23.91 14.30
CA ARG A 47 -24.49 24.06 13.11
C ARG A 47 -23.43 25.14 13.40
N PRO A 48 -22.21 25.06 12.84
CA PRO A 48 -21.72 23.96 11.99
C PRO A 48 -21.48 22.69 12.82
N ARG A 49 -21.44 21.52 12.15
CA ARG A 49 -21.28 20.21 12.80
C ARG A 49 -20.51 19.16 11.98
N LEU A 50 -20.19 19.44 10.72
CA LEU A 50 -19.54 18.45 9.85
C LEU A 50 -18.01 18.57 9.79
N MET A 51 -17.49 19.80 9.81
CA MET A 51 -16.05 20.06 9.69
C MET A 51 -15.44 20.68 10.94
N LEU A 52 -16.26 21.37 11.72
CA LEU A 52 -15.92 22.00 12.98
C LEU A 52 -17.21 22.23 13.77
N GLU A 53 -17.10 22.37 15.09
CA GLU A 53 -18.19 22.88 15.92
C GLU A 53 -18.12 24.42 16.03
N ALA A 54 -19.18 25.04 16.55
CA ALA A 54 -19.22 26.49 16.73
C ALA A 54 -18.09 27.02 17.64
N ASP A 55 -17.69 26.22 18.64
CA ASP A 55 -16.66 26.59 19.61
C ASP A 55 -15.23 26.57 19.01
N ASP A 56 -15.03 25.83 17.92
CA ASP A 56 -13.73 25.73 17.22
C ASP A 56 -13.43 26.95 16.34
N LEU A 57 -14.45 27.75 15.99
CA LEU A 57 -14.32 28.82 15.01
C LEU A 57 -13.28 29.87 15.40
N ALA A 58 -13.13 30.15 16.70
CA ALA A 58 -12.11 31.07 17.19
C ALA A 58 -10.68 30.54 16.94
N THR A 59 -10.46 29.24 17.14
CA THR A 59 -9.19 28.56 16.87
C THR A 59 -8.89 28.57 15.38
N VAL A 60 -9.87 28.23 14.54
CA VAL A 60 -9.73 28.26 13.08
C VAL A 60 -9.37 29.67 12.58
N ARG A 61 -10.09 30.71 13.02
CA ARG A 61 -9.80 32.11 12.65
C ARG A 61 -8.41 32.57 13.10
N ALA A 62 -7.89 32.04 14.20
CA ALA A 62 -6.54 32.35 14.68
C ALA A 62 -5.44 31.69 13.83
N ARG A 63 -5.70 30.53 13.22
CA ARG A 63 -4.73 29.77 12.41
C ARG A 63 -4.58 30.30 10.98
N ILE A 64 -5.67 30.73 10.31
CA ILE A 64 -5.66 31.09 8.87
C ILE A 64 -4.75 32.27 8.47
N GLY A 65 -4.14 32.96 9.44
CA GLY A 65 -3.18 34.04 9.21
C GLY A 65 -1.70 33.63 9.28
N ARG A 66 -1.39 32.35 9.52
CA ARG A 66 -0.01 31.83 9.61
C ARG A 66 0.21 30.62 8.70
N ALA A 67 1.45 30.38 8.32
CA ALA A 67 1.82 29.23 7.50
C ALA A 67 1.60 27.90 8.25
N PRO A 68 1.19 26.82 7.56
CA PRO A 68 0.82 26.79 6.13
C PRO A 68 -0.65 27.16 5.84
N TYR A 69 -1.46 27.39 6.88
CA TYR A 69 -2.90 27.68 6.76
C TYR A 69 -3.21 28.93 5.92
N ASP A 70 -2.34 29.94 5.93
CA ASP A 70 -2.50 31.15 5.12
C ASP A 70 -2.47 30.86 3.60
N SER A 71 -1.62 29.94 3.16
CA SER A 71 -1.53 29.45 1.79
C SER A 71 -2.78 28.67 1.41
N TRP A 72 -3.21 27.73 2.27
CA TRP A 72 -4.43 26.95 2.05
C TRP A 72 -5.67 27.84 1.97
N MET A 73 -5.80 28.79 2.91
CA MET A 73 -6.89 29.75 2.93
C MET A 73 -6.86 30.68 1.72
N SER A 74 -5.67 31.09 1.26
CA SER A 74 -5.53 31.88 0.02
C SER A 74 -6.05 31.12 -1.20
N GLY A 75 -5.78 29.81 -1.27
CA GLY A 75 -6.32 28.92 -2.29
C GLY A 75 -7.86 28.83 -2.24
N LEU A 76 -8.44 28.67 -1.05
CA LEU A 76 -9.89 28.64 -0.86
C LEU A 76 -10.55 29.98 -1.21
N ARG A 77 -9.93 31.11 -0.85
CA ARG A 77 -10.41 32.45 -1.22
C ARG A 77 -10.38 32.66 -2.73
N ALA A 78 -9.38 32.14 -3.43
CA ALA A 78 -9.34 32.19 -4.89
C ALA A 78 -10.45 31.33 -5.51
N LEU A 79 -10.62 30.09 -5.02
CA LEU A 79 -11.66 29.18 -5.49
C LEU A 79 -13.07 29.72 -5.21
N SER A 80 -13.29 30.40 -4.09
CA SER A 80 -14.58 31.01 -3.77
C SER A 80 -14.98 32.17 -4.69
N GLN A 81 -14.06 32.69 -5.52
CA GLN A 81 -14.35 33.66 -6.58
C GLN A 81 -14.51 33.02 -7.96
N ALA A 82 -14.27 31.72 -8.11
CA ALA A 82 -14.43 31.03 -9.38
C ALA A 82 -15.90 31.06 -9.82
N SER A 83 -16.11 31.09 -11.14
CA SER A 83 -17.47 31.00 -11.70
C SER A 83 -17.88 29.53 -11.77
N PRO A 84 -19.09 29.16 -11.31
CA PRO A 84 -19.59 27.81 -11.49
C PRO A 84 -19.74 27.50 -12.98
N ALA A 85 -19.46 26.26 -13.37
CA ALA A 85 -19.63 25.82 -14.74
C ALA A 85 -21.13 25.87 -15.13
N PRO A 86 -21.47 26.39 -16.33
CA PRO A 86 -22.86 26.48 -16.77
C PRO A 86 -23.46 25.08 -16.96
N TYR A 87 -24.78 24.99 -16.82
CA TYR A 87 -25.49 23.74 -17.11
C TYR A 87 -25.61 23.54 -18.63
N GLU A 88 -24.94 22.53 -19.16
CA GLU A 88 -25.04 22.10 -20.56
C GLU A 88 -25.58 20.67 -20.71
N GLY A 89 -26.06 20.10 -19.59
CA GLY A 89 -26.42 18.70 -19.42
C GLY A 89 -25.98 18.23 -18.04
N TYR A 90 -26.45 17.05 -17.62
CA TYR A 90 -25.92 16.43 -16.41
C TYR A 90 -24.48 15.99 -16.68
N ASP A 91 -23.56 16.46 -15.84
CA ASP A 91 -22.15 16.11 -15.84
C ASP A 91 -21.69 16.05 -14.37
N PRO A 92 -21.31 14.87 -13.86
CA PRO A 92 -20.92 14.71 -12.47
C PRO A 92 -19.59 15.44 -12.15
N SER A 93 -18.70 15.62 -13.13
CA SER A 93 -17.45 16.37 -12.95
C SER A 93 -17.74 17.86 -12.73
N ARG A 94 -18.74 18.40 -13.45
CA ARG A 94 -19.28 19.74 -13.18
C ARG A 94 -19.83 19.86 -11.76
N GLU A 95 -20.58 18.86 -11.28
CA GLU A 95 -21.14 18.90 -9.92
C GLU A 95 -20.04 18.83 -8.85
N SER A 96 -18.99 18.01 -9.04
CA SER A 96 -17.80 18.01 -8.18
C SER A 96 -17.14 19.39 -8.13
N ALA A 97 -16.84 19.99 -9.29
CA ALA A 97 -16.22 21.31 -9.38
C ALA A 97 -17.07 22.42 -8.74
N ASN A 98 -18.38 22.44 -9.04
CA ASN A 98 -19.30 23.41 -8.46
C ASN A 98 -19.48 23.21 -6.94
N GLY A 99 -19.51 21.96 -6.48
CA GLY A 99 -19.49 21.61 -5.05
C GLY A 99 -18.29 22.20 -4.33
N ASN A 100 -17.09 22.04 -4.89
CA ASN A 100 -15.86 22.62 -4.34
C ASN A 100 -15.91 24.16 -4.29
N ILE A 101 -16.48 24.82 -5.31
CA ILE A 101 -16.71 26.28 -5.29
C ILE A 101 -17.67 26.66 -4.16
N ALA A 102 -18.79 25.95 -4.01
CA ALA A 102 -19.77 26.20 -2.96
C ALA A 102 -19.16 26.02 -1.56
N LYS A 103 -18.39 24.94 -1.35
CA LYS A 103 -17.68 24.64 -0.09
C LYS A 103 -16.67 25.73 0.24
N ALA A 104 -15.82 26.11 -0.69
CA ALA A 104 -14.83 27.17 -0.50
C ALA A 104 -15.50 28.52 -0.19
N ALA A 105 -16.60 28.84 -0.87
CA ALA A 105 -17.37 30.06 -0.63
C ALA A 105 -18.07 30.06 0.73
N ALA A 106 -18.69 28.95 1.14
CA ALA A 106 -19.32 28.82 2.44
C ALA A 106 -18.30 28.89 3.58
N PHE A 107 -17.15 28.23 3.43
CA PHE A 107 -16.05 28.30 4.40
C PHE A 107 -15.50 29.73 4.51
N THR A 108 -15.21 30.38 3.39
CA THR A 108 -14.78 31.79 3.35
C THR A 108 -15.80 32.71 4.04
N ALA A 109 -17.09 32.51 3.76
CA ALA A 109 -18.15 33.28 4.40
C ALA A 109 -18.14 33.12 5.93
N LEU A 110 -17.95 31.90 6.42
CA LEU A 110 -17.95 31.61 7.85
C LEU A 110 -16.71 32.16 8.56
N VAL A 111 -15.51 32.03 8.00
CA VAL A 111 -14.28 32.43 8.70
C VAL A 111 -13.93 33.91 8.54
N ASP A 112 -14.28 34.52 7.40
CA ASP A 112 -13.99 35.94 7.10
C ASP A 112 -15.20 36.86 7.34
N ASP A 113 -16.36 36.33 7.74
CA ASP A 113 -17.63 37.05 7.81
C ASP A 113 -18.01 37.71 6.45
N ASP A 114 -17.66 37.07 5.33
CA ASP A 114 -17.84 37.59 3.97
C ASP A 114 -19.25 37.30 3.40
N VAL A 115 -20.11 38.33 3.41
CA VAL A 115 -21.47 38.30 2.85
C VAL A 115 -21.51 38.01 1.34
N ALA A 116 -20.50 38.43 0.58
CA ALA A 116 -20.42 38.15 -0.85
C ALA A 116 -20.09 36.67 -1.09
N ALA A 117 -19.20 36.08 -0.27
CA ALA A 117 -18.94 34.64 -0.31
C ALA A 117 -20.18 33.84 0.09
N ALA A 118 -20.93 34.27 1.10
CA ALA A 118 -22.19 33.63 1.49
C ALA A 118 -23.21 33.64 0.33
N SER A 119 -23.31 34.77 -0.37
CA SER A 119 -24.19 34.92 -1.53
C SER A 119 -23.78 34.00 -2.67
N ARG A 120 -22.47 33.86 -2.93
CA ARG A 120 -21.94 32.94 -3.95
C ARG A 120 -22.23 31.48 -3.60
N ALA A 121 -21.96 31.06 -2.36
CA ALA A 121 -22.27 29.72 -1.89
C ALA A 121 -23.76 29.38 -2.05
N ARG A 122 -24.64 30.31 -1.65
CA ARG A 122 -26.09 30.21 -1.86
C ARG A 122 -26.40 30.02 -3.35
N ASP A 123 -25.88 30.89 -4.21
CA ASP A 123 -26.24 30.90 -5.63
C ASP A 123 -25.84 29.58 -6.30
N VAL A 124 -24.68 29.01 -5.95
CA VAL A 124 -24.26 27.69 -6.45
C VAL A 124 -25.17 26.58 -5.91
N LEU A 125 -25.47 26.56 -4.61
CA LEU A 125 -26.35 25.56 -3.98
C LEU A 125 -27.78 25.60 -4.54
N LEU A 126 -28.30 26.77 -4.92
CA LEU A 126 -29.63 26.91 -5.51
C LEU A 126 -29.71 26.42 -6.97
N VAL A 127 -28.57 26.21 -7.62
CA VAL A 127 -28.50 25.74 -9.02
C VAL A 127 -27.81 24.39 -9.17
N CYS A 128 -27.46 23.70 -8.08
CA CYS A 128 -26.98 22.33 -8.16
C CYS A 128 -28.07 21.43 -8.76
N GLU A 129 -27.67 20.47 -9.58
CA GLU A 129 -28.63 19.58 -10.23
C GLU A 129 -29.17 18.56 -9.24
N ASP A 130 -30.49 18.53 -9.05
CA ASP A 130 -31.15 17.65 -8.08
C ASP A 130 -31.67 16.35 -8.71
N SER A 131 -31.59 16.22 -10.04
CA SER A 131 -32.06 15.06 -10.77
C SER A 131 -30.93 14.35 -11.52
N VAL A 132 -30.34 13.37 -10.83
CA VAL A 132 -29.34 12.49 -11.43
C VAL A 132 -29.99 11.62 -12.52
N PRO A 133 -29.51 11.54 -13.78
CA PRO A 133 -30.14 10.79 -14.86
C PRO A 133 -30.31 9.28 -14.55
N ASN A 134 -31.24 8.62 -15.25
CA ASN A 134 -31.50 7.19 -15.03
C ASN A 134 -30.47 6.36 -15.81
N LEU A 135 -29.52 5.77 -15.11
CA LEU A 135 -28.38 5.08 -15.72
C LEU A 135 -28.57 3.57 -15.93
N THR A 136 -29.78 3.05 -15.70
CA THR A 136 -30.11 1.61 -15.68
C THR A 136 -29.72 0.79 -16.92
N LEU A 137 -29.24 1.40 -18.00
CA LEU A 137 -28.94 0.72 -19.26
C LEU A 137 -27.62 1.15 -19.93
N ASN A 138 -26.77 1.96 -19.29
CA ASN A 138 -25.50 2.36 -19.91
C ASN A 138 -24.28 1.83 -19.11
N PRO A 139 -23.81 0.61 -19.41
CA PRO A 139 -22.59 0.05 -18.82
C PRO A 139 -21.31 0.84 -19.16
N LEU A 140 -21.40 1.90 -19.99
CA LEU A 140 -20.29 2.80 -20.31
C LEU A 140 -20.20 4.02 -19.36
N LEU A 141 -21.07 4.16 -18.36
CA LEU A 141 -21.02 5.27 -17.36
C LEU A 141 -20.28 4.89 -16.08
N ILE A 142 -19.39 3.90 -16.17
CA ILE A 142 -18.41 3.58 -15.13
C ILE A 142 -17.56 4.85 -14.92
N GLY A 143 -17.57 5.42 -13.71
CA GLY A 143 -16.84 6.65 -13.35
C GLY A 143 -17.70 7.84 -12.96
N GLU A 144 -18.98 7.91 -13.38
CA GLU A 144 -19.86 9.05 -13.08
C GLU A 144 -20.29 9.14 -11.61
N ASP A 145 -20.37 7.99 -10.93
CA ASP A 145 -20.76 7.88 -9.53
C ASP A 145 -19.75 8.47 -8.56
N ILE A 146 -18.46 8.41 -8.90
CA ILE A 146 -17.38 8.97 -8.10
C ILE A 146 -17.48 10.50 -8.03
N HIS A 147 -17.52 11.19 -9.17
CA HIS A 147 -17.60 12.66 -9.16
C HIS A 147 -18.95 13.16 -8.65
N LEU A 148 -20.02 12.37 -8.81
CA LEU A 148 -21.29 12.64 -8.13
C LEU A 148 -21.14 12.56 -6.60
N ALA A 149 -20.46 11.53 -6.09
CA ALA A 149 -20.20 11.40 -4.66
C ALA A 149 -19.39 12.60 -4.12
N GLU A 150 -18.38 13.04 -4.86
CA GLU A 150 -17.60 14.24 -4.57
C GLU A 150 -18.48 15.50 -4.49
N GLY A 151 -19.32 15.74 -5.50
CA GLY A 151 -20.26 16.85 -5.53
C GLY A 151 -21.23 16.83 -4.35
N ILE A 152 -21.86 15.68 -4.04
CA ILE A 152 -22.78 15.54 -2.90
C ILE A 152 -22.06 15.87 -1.58
N MET A 153 -20.87 15.32 -1.38
CA MET A 153 -20.05 15.56 -0.19
C MET A 153 -19.75 17.06 -0.02
N ALA A 154 -19.26 17.71 -1.08
CA ALA A 154 -18.90 19.12 -1.04
C ALA A 154 -20.12 20.03 -0.85
N TYR A 155 -21.26 19.72 -1.49
CA TYR A 155 -22.51 20.46 -1.27
C TYR A 155 -23.07 20.30 0.14
N ALA A 156 -22.99 19.10 0.73
CA ALA A 156 -23.43 18.84 2.10
C ALA A 156 -22.62 19.66 3.11
N GLN A 157 -21.28 19.66 2.97
CA GLN A 157 -20.39 20.49 3.76
C GLN A 157 -20.65 21.99 3.56
N ALA A 158 -20.83 22.43 2.30
CA ALA A 158 -21.13 23.82 1.98
C ALA A 158 -22.44 24.30 2.64
N ALA A 159 -23.50 23.48 2.58
CA ALA A 159 -24.79 23.82 3.17
C ALA A 159 -24.70 23.93 4.69
N ASP A 160 -24.02 23.00 5.37
CA ASP A 160 -23.84 23.05 6.82
C ASP A 160 -23.14 24.33 7.29
N LEU A 161 -22.02 24.67 6.64
CA LEU A 161 -21.28 25.91 6.90
C LEU A 161 -22.13 27.15 6.60
N LEU A 162 -22.84 27.17 5.47
CA LEU A 162 -23.65 28.31 5.06
C LEU A 162 -24.84 28.54 6.00
N PHE A 163 -25.50 27.48 6.46
CA PHE A 163 -26.56 27.58 7.48
C PHE A 163 -26.03 28.19 8.78
N ALA A 164 -24.82 27.82 9.19
CA ALA A 164 -24.19 28.37 10.39
C ALA A 164 -23.92 29.88 10.31
N THR A 165 -23.71 30.44 9.10
CA THR A 165 -23.53 31.90 8.94
C THR A 165 -24.78 32.71 9.27
N GLY A 166 -25.97 32.09 9.22
CA GLY A 166 -27.25 32.80 9.32
C GLY A 166 -27.55 33.76 8.16
N ALA A 167 -26.76 33.73 7.08
CA ALA A 167 -26.89 34.65 5.95
C ALA A 167 -28.06 34.32 5.00
N LEU A 168 -28.63 33.11 5.09
CA LEU A 168 -29.74 32.69 4.24
C LEU A 168 -31.08 33.26 4.71
N SER A 169 -31.91 33.66 3.75
CA SER A 169 -33.33 33.89 4.03
C SER A 169 -34.02 32.58 4.39
N PRO A 170 -35.13 32.59 5.14
CA PRO A 170 -35.88 31.36 5.43
C PRO A 170 -36.31 30.60 4.17
N SER A 171 -36.64 31.30 3.08
CA SER A 171 -36.99 30.67 1.81
C SER A 171 -35.79 30.03 1.11
N ASP A 172 -34.62 30.69 1.13
CA ASP A 172 -33.41 30.11 0.54
C ASP A 172 -32.94 28.91 1.36
N SER A 173 -33.07 28.97 2.69
CA SER A 173 -32.72 27.85 3.56
C SER A 173 -33.54 26.60 3.25
N ILE A 174 -34.86 26.75 3.05
CA ILE A 174 -35.74 25.65 2.65
C ILE A 174 -35.38 25.17 1.24
N ALA A 175 -35.15 26.09 0.30
CA ALA A 175 -34.84 25.73 -1.09
C ALA A 175 -33.51 24.96 -1.22
N VAL A 176 -32.46 25.37 -0.49
CA VAL A 176 -31.18 24.66 -0.44
C VAL A 176 -31.38 23.27 0.19
N HIS A 177 -32.09 23.18 1.32
CA HIS A 177 -32.39 21.91 1.97
C HIS A 177 -33.12 20.95 1.02
N ASP A 178 -34.24 21.37 0.44
CA ASP A 178 -35.09 20.51 -0.41
C ASP A 178 -34.36 20.04 -1.66
N ARG A 179 -33.50 20.88 -2.23
CA ARG A 179 -32.70 20.54 -3.41
C ARG A 179 -31.67 19.46 -3.09
N LEU A 180 -30.91 19.61 -2.00
CA LEU A 180 -29.95 18.59 -1.57
C LEU A 180 -30.63 17.29 -1.13
N ALA A 181 -31.76 17.37 -0.42
CA ALA A 181 -32.55 16.20 -0.07
C ALA A 181 -33.07 15.47 -1.33
N THR A 182 -33.47 16.21 -2.35
CA THR A 182 -33.89 15.64 -3.64
C THR A 182 -32.73 14.97 -4.36
N LEU A 183 -31.55 15.60 -4.39
CA LEU A 183 -30.33 15.01 -4.94
C LEU A 183 -29.96 13.70 -4.23
N ALA A 184 -29.89 13.70 -2.90
CA ALA A 184 -29.57 12.51 -2.10
C ALA A 184 -30.61 11.39 -2.33
N ARG A 185 -31.90 11.72 -2.29
CA ARG A 185 -32.99 10.77 -2.54
C ARG A 185 -32.94 10.20 -3.96
N SER A 186 -32.72 11.04 -4.98
CA SER A 186 -32.60 10.60 -6.37
C SER A 186 -31.40 9.67 -6.57
N THR A 187 -30.25 10.03 -5.99
CA THR A 187 -29.03 9.23 -6.01
C THR A 187 -29.26 7.86 -5.39
N TYR A 188 -29.80 7.83 -4.16
CA TYR A 188 -30.10 6.58 -3.47
C TYR A 188 -31.08 5.69 -4.25
N GLN A 189 -32.14 6.27 -4.82
CA GLN A 189 -33.13 5.50 -5.58
C GLN A 189 -32.55 4.98 -6.90
N ARG A 190 -31.69 5.73 -7.59
CA ARG A 190 -31.19 5.37 -8.92
C ARG A 190 -29.94 4.49 -8.88
N TYR A 191 -28.95 4.82 -8.06
CA TYR A 191 -27.71 4.05 -7.95
C TYR A 191 -27.81 2.87 -7.01
N VAL A 192 -28.39 3.07 -5.81
CA VAL A 192 -28.42 2.01 -4.79
C VAL A 192 -29.54 1.01 -5.08
N LYS A 193 -30.76 1.49 -5.34
CA LYS A 193 -31.92 0.62 -5.60
C LYS A 193 -32.12 0.29 -7.07
N GLY A 194 -31.89 1.27 -7.95
CA GLY A 194 -32.17 1.17 -9.38
C GLY A 194 -31.13 0.40 -10.18
N ASN A 195 -29.87 0.37 -9.71
CA ASN A 195 -28.76 -0.28 -10.42
C ASN A 195 -28.03 -1.34 -9.55
N PRO A 196 -28.75 -2.37 -9.09
CA PRO A 196 -28.20 -3.38 -8.21
C PRO A 196 -27.11 -4.22 -8.87
N LEU A 197 -27.08 -4.38 -10.20
CA LEU A 197 -26.05 -5.18 -10.86
C LEU A 197 -24.69 -4.49 -10.76
N GLN A 198 -24.60 -3.21 -11.10
CA GLN A 198 -23.36 -2.43 -10.94
C GLN A 198 -22.91 -2.43 -9.48
N TYR A 199 -23.87 -2.31 -8.55
CA TYR A 199 -23.61 -2.38 -7.10
C TYR A 199 -22.97 -3.69 -6.63
N HIS A 200 -23.18 -4.82 -7.31
CA HIS A 200 -22.51 -6.10 -7.00
C HIS A 200 -21.19 -6.29 -7.75
N LEU A 201 -20.99 -5.58 -8.86
CA LEU A 201 -19.78 -5.69 -9.68
C LEU A 201 -18.68 -4.72 -9.23
N MET A 202 -19.04 -3.62 -8.55
CA MET A 202 -18.12 -2.56 -8.12
C MET A 202 -18.05 -2.52 -6.59
N MET A 203 -17.38 -3.52 -6.01
CA MET A 203 -17.15 -3.64 -4.56
C MET A 203 -15.84 -2.93 -4.14
N ASN A 204 -15.60 -1.75 -4.70
CA ASN A 204 -14.33 -1.02 -4.62
C ASN A 204 -14.56 0.47 -4.30
N ASN A 205 -13.57 1.33 -4.55
CA ASN A 205 -13.58 2.76 -4.28
C ASN A 205 -14.88 3.49 -4.72
N HIS A 206 -15.48 3.09 -5.84
CA HIS A 206 -16.72 3.70 -6.35
C HIS A 206 -17.84 3.69 -5.30
N ARG A 207 -18.01 2.54 -4.65
CA ARG A 207 -19.11 2.30 -3.72
C ARG A 207 -18.81 2.87 -2.34
N SER A 208 -17.54 2.85 -1.88
CA SER A 208 -17.15 3.48 -0.61
C SER A 208 -17.31 5.00 -0.68
N LYS A 209 -16.89 5.63 -1.79
CA LYS A 209 -17.04 7.08 -2.02
C LYS A 209 -18.52 7.49 -2.02
N LEU A 210 -19.36 6.78 -2.78
CA LEU A 210 -20.79 7.07 -2.83
C LEU A 210 -21.48 6.87 -1.47
N ALA A 211 -21.13 5.80 -0.74
CA ALA A 211 -21.65 5.54 0.59
C ALA A 211 -21.30 6.67 1.57
N ALA A 212 -20.03 7.07 1.62
CA ALA A 212 -19.59 8.18 2.46
C ALA A 212 -20.29 9.50 2.12
N ALA A 213 -20.48 9.81 0.83
CA ALA A 213 -21.21 11.00 0.39
C ALA A 213 -22.68 11.01 0.83
N MET A 214 -23.37 9.86 0.73
CA MET A 214 -24.74 9.73 1.22
C MET A 214 -24.80 9.86 2.75
N GLY A 215 -23.86 9.23 3.47
CA GLY A 215 -23.75 9.39 4.92
C GLY A 215 -23.57 10.86 5.32
N MET A 216 -22.67 11.58 4.66
CA MET A 216 -22.47 13.01 4.85
C MET A 216 -23.75 13.82 4.60
N ALA A 217 -24.48 13.53 3.52
CA ALA A 217 -25.76 14.18 3.24
C ALA A 217 -26.80 13.94 4.35
N GLY A 218 -26.83 12.72 4.93
CA GLY A 218 -27.65 12.39 6.10
C GLY A 218 -27.31 13.23 7.33
N LEU A 219 -26.04 13.37 7.67
CA LEU A 219 -25.61 14.23 8.78
C LEU A 219 -25.90 15.71 8.52
N ALA A 220 -25.67 16.17 7.28
CA ALA A 220 -25.92 17.54 6.87
C ALA A 220 -27.42 17.89 6.91
N LEU A 221 -28.28 16.98 6.50
CA LEU A 221 -29.73 17.14 6.41
C LEU A 221 -30.44 16.30 7.47
N ASN A 222 -29.90 16.30 8.70
CA ASN A 222 -30.39 15.42 9.76
C ASN A 222 -31.89 15.56 10.05
N GLU A 223 -32.46 16.72 9.72
CA GLU A 223 -33.88 17.00 9.90
C GLU A 223 -34.79 16.37 8.83
N ASP A 224 -34.23 15.83 7.73
CA ASP A 224 -34.97 15.14 6.68
C ASP A 224 -35.45 13.75 7.13
N GLU A 225 -36.62 13.34 6.65
CA GLU A 225 -37.21 12.05 7.00
C GLU A 225 -36.38 10.85 6.51
N ASP A 226 -35.55 10.97 5.48
CA ASP A 226 -34.73 9.87 4.99
C ASP A 226 -33.27 9.91 5.53
N ALA A 227 -32.93 10.84 6.44
CA ALA A 227 -31.56 11.03 6.92
C ALA A 227 -30.94 9.77 7.54
N SER A 228 -31.68 9.07 8.42
CA SER A 228 -31.21 7.81 9.03
C SER A 228 -30.92 6.72 8.00
N ILE A 229 -31.69 6.64 6.91
CA ILE A 229 -31.42 5.68 5.83
C ILE A 229 -30.06 5.96 5.17
N TRP A 230 -29.74 7.24 4.96
CA TRP A 230 -28.49 7.63 4.31
C TRP A 230 -27.29 7.43 5.23
N VAL A 231 -27.42 7.75 6.53
CA VAL A 231 -26.37 7.50 7.53
C VAL A 231 -26.14 6.00 7.73
N ASP A 232 -27.20 5.21 7.93
CA ASP A 232 -27.13 3.74 8.01
C ASP A 232 -26.36 3.16 6.83
N TRP A 233 -26.72 3.61 5.62
CA TRP A 233 -26.10 3.11 4.40
C TRP A 233 -24.64 3.54 4.29
N GLY A 234 -24.32 4.80 4.60
CA GLY A 234 -22.96 5.30 4.61
C GLY A 234 -22.05 4.53 5.57
N MET A 235 -22.45 4.43 6.84
CA MET A 235 -21.68 3.74 7.87
C MET A 235 -21.48 2.26 7.54
N THR A 236 -22.57 1.56 7.23
CA THR A 236 -22.50 0.11 7.05
C THR A 236 -21.84 -0.30 5.74
N VAL A 237 -21.96 0.48 4.65
CA VAL A 237 -21.34 0.13 3.38
C VAL A 237 -19.86 0.51 3.34
N VAL A 238 -19.45 1.64 3.94
CA VAL A 238 -18.04 1.97 4.06
C VAL A 238 -17.31 0.90 4.87
N ASP A 239 -17.83 0.52 6.04
CA ASP A 239 -17.25 -0.57 6.85
C ASP A 239 -17.21 -1.90 6.07
N ASP A 240 -18.29 -2.27 5.39
CA ASP A 240 -18.36 -3.55 4.63
C ASP A 240 -17.35 -3.62 3.48
N ILE A 241 -17.09 -2.51 2.80
CA ILE A 241 -16.12 -2.45 1.69
C ILE A 241 -14.69 -2.46 2.21
N LEU A 242 -14.37 -1.60 3.18
CA LEU A 242 -13.03 -1.54 3.74
C LEU A 242 -12.70 -2.89 4.37
N ARG A 243 -13.50 -3.35 5.34
CA ARG A 243 -13.18 -4.54 6.16
C ARG A 243 -13.21 -5.87 5.41
N TYR A 244 -14.05 -6.00 4.38
CA TYR A 244 -14.31 -7.31 3.77
C TYR A 244 -14.03 -7.38 2.28
N GLN A 245 -13.65 -6.28 1.62
CA GLN A 245 -13.37 -6.28 0.19
C GLN A 245 -12.02 -5.70 -0.16
N THR A 246 -11.57 -4.65 0.51
CA THR A 246 -10.40 -3.85 0.05
C THR A 246 -9.26 -3.81 1.04
N VAL A 247 -9.50 -4.08 2.32
CA VAL A 247 -8.49 -3.98 3.39
C VAL A 247 -8.24 -5.33 4.04
N GLU A 248 -6.97 -5.74 4.12
CA GLU A 248 -6.55 -6.91 4.89
C GLU A 248 -6.30 -6.59 6.37
N GLU A 249 -6.04 -7.63 7.16
CA GLU A 249 -5.88 -7.54 8.63
C GLU A 249 -4.75 -6.57 9.06
N ASP A 250 -3.73 -6.38 8.22
CA ASP A 250 -2.60 -5.48 8.45
C ASP A 250 -2.78 -4.07 7.86
N GLY A 251 -3.98 -3.76 7.33
CA GLY A 251 -4.32 -2.44 6.79
C GLY A 251 -4.01 -2.24 5.31
N THR A 252 -3.42 -3.24 4.65
CA THR A 252 -3.13 -3.19 3.20
C THR A 252 -4.38 -2.93 2.39
N TYR A 253 -4.35 -1.93 1.50
CA TYR A 253 -5.46 -1.57 0.62
C TYR A 253 -5.22 -2.10 -0.80
N GLY A 254 -5.95 -3.14 -1.21
CA GLY A 254 -5.71 -3.88 -2.46
C GLY A 254 -6.07 -3.17 -3.78
N GLU A 255 -6.38 -1.87 -3.78
CA GLU A 255 -6.38 -1.08 -5.05
C GLU A 255 -5.11 -0.22 -5.18
N GLY A 256 -4.15 -0.41 -4.28
CA GLY A 256 -2.98 0.44 -4.15
C GLY A 256 -3.26 1.79 -3.45
N PRO A 257 -2.19 2.56 -3.17
CA PRO A 257 -2.26 3.74 -2.32
C PRO A 257 -2.97 4.94 -2.96
N ASP A 258 -2.95 5.07 -4.29
CA ASP A 258 -3.64 6.16 -4.99
C ASP A 258 -5.16 5.99 -4.85
N TYR A 259 -5.68 4.78 -5.05
CA TYR A 259 -7.10 4.50 -4.85
C TYR A 259 -7.54 4.48 -3.38
N LEU A 260 -6.64 4.18 -2.43
CA LEU A 260 -6.89 4.48 -1.02
C LEU A 260 -7.11 5.98 -0.83
N CYS A 261 -6.19 6.83 -1.30
CA CYS A 261 -6.30 8.28 -1.14
C CYS A 261 -7.53 8.82 -1.87
N TYR A 262 -7.78 8.34 -3.08
CA TYR A 262 -8.94 8.70 -3.89
C TYR A 262 -10.26 8.35 -3.19
N SER A 263 -10.33 7.22 -2.49
CA SER A 263 -11.44 6.83 -1.62
C SER A 263 -11.52 7.73 -0.36
N ALA A 264 -10.37 8.00 0.26
CA ALA A 264 -10.20 8.72 1.51
C ALA A 264 -10.66 10.17 1.48
N VAL A 265 -10.64 10.84 0.31
CA VAL A 265 -11.24 12.18 0.14
C VAL A 265 -12.75 12.23 0.43
N ASN A 266 -13.42 11.07 0.53
CA ASN A 266 -14.81 10.97 0.94
C ASN A 266 -14.98 10.30 2.31
N HIS A 267 -14.41 9.11 2.53
CA HIS A 267 -14.71 8.39 3.76
C HIS A 267 -14.03 8.98 5.00
N LEU A 268 -12.85 9.61 4.90
CA LEU A 268 -12.25 10.27 6.06
C LEU A 268 -13.02 11.53 6.50
N PRO A 269 -13.41 12.46 5.59
CA PRO A 269 -14.30 13.57 5.98
C PRO A 269 -15.63 13.09 6.56
N PHE A 270 -16.23 12.04 6.02
CA PHE A 270 -17.45 11.46 6.58
C PHE A 270 -17.24 10.86 7.98
N ALA A 271 -16.17 10.08 8.17
CA ALA A 271 -15.83 9.51 9.46
C ALA A 271 -15.56 10.59 10.52
N TYR A 272 -14.90 11.69 10.13
CA TYR A 272 -14.67 12.84 11.00
C TYR A 272 -15.96 13.60 11.33
N ALA A 273 -16.81 13.86 10.34
CA ALA A 273 -18.11 14.48 10.58
C ALA A 273 -18.97 13.63 11.53
N TYR A 274 -18.96 12.31 11.36
CA TYR A 274 -19.62 11.38 12.27
C TYR A 274 -19.01 11.44 13.69
N HIS A 275 -17.67 11.49 13.80
CA HIS A 275 -16.97 11.63 15.07
C HIS A 275 -17.43 12.90 15.82
N LEU A 276 -17.48 14.06 15.17
CA LEU A 276 -18.00 15.30 15.77
C LEU A 276 -19.48 15.14 16.17
N PHE A 277 -20.30 14.65 15.24
CA PHE A 277 -21.74 14.53 15.43
C PHE A 277 -22.13 13.65 16.63
N ARG A 278 -21.30 12.65 16.95
CA ARG A 278 -21.54 11.66 18.01
C ARG A 278 -20.62 11.80 19.21
N ASP A 279 -19.85 12.89 19.29
CA ASP A 279 -18.88 13.11 20.37
C ASP A 279 -17.97 11.87 20.57
N GLY A 280 -17.44 11.37 19.46
CA GLY A 280 -16.57 10.20 19.42
C GLY A 280 -17.28 8.84 19.52
N ALA A 281 -18.58 8.76 19.78
CA ALA A 281 -19.26 7.49 20.03
C ALA A 281 -19.56 6.65 18.77
N GLY A 282 -19.54 5.32 18.93
CA GLY A 282 -20.09 4.36 17.96
C GLY A 282 -21.63 4.38 17.91
N GLY A 283 -22.21 3.43 17.17
CA GLY A 283 -23.65 3.36 16.95
C GLY A 283 -24.16 2.01 16.48
N VAL A 284 -25.48 1.87 16.47
CA VAL A 284 -26.18 0.72 15.88
C VAL A 284 -26.86 1.19 14.60
N PHE A 285 -26.61 0.49 13.50
CA PHE A 285 -27.03 0.88 12.16
C PHE A 285 -27.74 -0.26 11.45
N THR A 286 -28.77 0.05 10.67
CA THR A 286 -29.44 -0.97 9.85
C THR A 286 -28.67 -1.23 8.54
N TYR A 287 -27.92 -2.32 8.49
CA TYR A 287 -27.30 -2.82 7.26
C TYR A 287 -28.36 -3.37 6.31
N ARG A 288 -28.31 -2.95 5.05
CA ARG A 288 -29.23 -3.38 3.99
C ARG A 288 -28.44 -3.87 2.78
N ARG A 289 -28.52 -5.17 2.49
CA ARG A 289 -27.98 -5.74 1.26
C ARG A 289 -29.08 -5.86 0.22
N TYR A 290 -28.85 -5.29 -0.95
CA TYR A 290 -29.74 -5.40 -2.10
C TYR A 290 -29.36 -6.63 -2.92
N GLY A 291 -30.33 -7.34 -3.48
CA GLY A 291 -30.10 -8.39 -4.49
C GLY A 291 -30.06 -7.79 -5.89
N ILE A 292 -29.73 -8.61 -6.90
CA ILE A 292 -29.55 -8.18 -8.30
C ILE A 292 -30.79 -7.58 -8.99
N PHE A 293 -31.97 -7.61 -8.35
CA PHE A 293 -33.19 -6.93 -8.84
C PHE A 293 -33.63 -5.77 -7.93
N GLY A 294 -32.75 -5.30 -7.04
CA GLY A 294 -32.99 -4.13 -6.19
C GLY A 294 -33.87 -4.41 -4.97
N GLN A 295 -34.27 -5.65 -4.75
CA GLN A 295 -34.95 -6.07 -3.53
C GLN A 295 -33.96 -6.16 -2.36
N ILE A 296 -34.39 -5.79 -1.16
CA ILE A 296 -33.61 -6.04 0.05
C ILE A 296 -33.59 -7.55 0.31
N VAL A 297 -32.40 -8.15 0.32
CA VAL A 297 -32.18 -9.57 0.59
C VAL A 297 -31.65 -9.84 1.99
N VAL A 298 -31.02 -8.83 2.62
CA VAL A 298 -30.60 -8.86 4.04
C VAL A 298 -30.94 -7.51 4.65
N SER A 299 -31.49 -7.54 5.87
CA SER A 299 -31.71 -6.37 6.72
C SER A 299 -31.40 -6.79 8.16
N GLU A 300 -30.36 -6.20 8.74
CA GLU A 300 -29.91 -6.53 10.10
C GLU A 300 -29.34 -5.29 10.78
N GLU A 301 -29.36 -5.27 12.11
CA GLU A 301 -28.69 -4.24 12.90
C GLU A 301 -27.23 -4.63 13.11
N ARG A 302 -26.31 -3.69 12.89
CA ARG A 302 -24.88 -3.84 13.14
C ARG A 302 -24.43 -2.77 14.15
N GLU A 303 -23.73 -3.21 15.18
CA GLU A 303 -23.01 -2.30 16.08
C GLU A 303 -21.65 -2.00 15.44
N LEU A 304 -21.38 -0.73 15.18
CA LEU A 304 -20.13 -0.25 14.59
C LEU A 304 -19.46 0.73 15.54
N GLU A 305 -18.15 0.60 15.68
CA GLU A 305 -17.31 1.56 16.38
C GLU A 305 -17.22 2.87 15.60
N ASN A 306 -16.71 3.92 16.26
CA ASN A 306 -16.36 5.13 15.54
C ASN A 306 -15.18 4.82 14.59
N PRO A 307 -15.31 5.06 13.27
CA PRO A 307 -14.31 4.63 12.31
C PRO A 307 -12.90 5.15 12.62
N LEU A 308 -12.74 6.41 13.02
CA LEU A 308 -11.43 7.05 13.22
C LEU A 308 -10.65 6.54 14.44
N ILE A 309 -11.29 5.79 15.34
CA ILE A 309 -10.63 5.15 16.49
C ILE A 309 -10.68 3.62 16.42
N SER A 310 -11.21 3.07 15.32
CA SER A 310 -11.30 1.62 15.12
C SER A 310 -9.95 1.04 14.70
N ASP A 311 -9.71 -0.23 15.06
CA ASP A 311 -8.51 -0.97 14.66
C ASP A 311 -8.32 -1.02 13.13
N LEU A 312 -9.43 -1.00 12.38
CA LEU A 312 -9.38 -1.02 10.91
C LEU A 312 -8.70 0.24 10.35
N TYR A 313 -9.11 1.42 10.80
CA TYR A 313 -8.49 2.67 10.34
C TYR A 313 -7.09 2.85 10.91
N ALA A 314 -6.85 2.35 12.13
CA ALA A 314 -5.50 2.32 12.68
C ALA A 314 -4.54 1.53 11.80
N ALA A 315 -4.94 0.33 11.37
CA ALA A 315 -4.14 -0.51 10.49
C ALA A 315 -3.89 0.14 9.12
N ILE A 316 -4.90 0.77 8.51
CA ILE A 316 -4.74 1.49 7.23
C ILE A 316 -3.71 2.63 7.36
N ASP A 317 -3.81 3.40 8.44
CA ASP A 317 -2.88 4.50 8.71
C ASP A 317 -1.45 3.97 8.94
N ASP A 318 -1.29 2.86 9.68
CA ASP A 318 -0.01 2.19 9.92
C ASP A 318 0.60 1.63 8.63
N TRP A 319 -0.20 0.99 7.78
CA TRP A 319 0.21 0.55 6.44
C TRP A 319 0.70 1.72 5.59
N GLY A 320 -0.05 2.83 5.58
CA GLY A 320 0.35 4.05 4.90
C GLY A 320 1.75 4.52 5.35
N VAL A 321 1.99 4.60 6.66
CA VAL A 321 3.31 4.96 7.20
C VAL A 321 4.38 3.95 6.80
N ALA A 322 4.09 2.65 6.84
CA ALA A 322 5.05 1.59 6.48
C ALA A 322 5.54 1.71 5.03
N ILE A 323 4.65 2.03 4.09
CA ILE A 323 4.98 2.17 2.66
C ILE A 323 5.45 3.60 2.28
N ARG A 324 5.62 4.50 3.26
CA ARG A 324 6.13 5.87 3.05
C ARG A 324 7.52 5.87 2.41
N ARG A 325 7.69 6.62 1.33
CA ARG A 325 8.95 6.87 0.64
C ARG A 325 9.78 7.96 1.33
N PHE A 326 11.01 8.16 0.88
CA PHE A 326 11.88 9.23 1.39
C PHE A 326 11.30 10.64 1.22
N ASP A 327 10.43 10.86 0.23
CA ASP A 327 9.76 12.14 -0.05
C ASP A 327 8.43 12.30 0.71
N GLY A 328 8.06 11.30 1.49
CA GLY A 328 6.83 11.24 2.26
C GLY A 328 5.60 10.76 1.52
N LEU A 329 5.72 10.47 0.23
CA LEU A 329 4.65 9.92 -0.58
C LEU A 329 4.59 8.39 -0.42
N ARG A 330 3.55 7.74 -0.90
CA ARG A 330 3.41 6.27 -0.90
C ARG A 330 4.04 5.66 -2.14
N SER A 331 4.46 4.40 -2.04
CA SER A 331 5.00 3.65 -3.18
C SER A 331 4.01 3.61 -4.36
N PRO A 332 4.46 3.80 -5.61
CA PRO A 332 3.60 3.79 -6.79
C PRO A 332 3.48 2.37 -7.38
N PHE A 333 2.77 1.48 -6.69
CA PHE A 333 2.41 0.15 -7.20
C PHE A 333 0.92 0.09 -7.52
N ASP A 334 0.50 -0.90 -8.30
CA ASP A 334 -0.83 -0.92 -8.93
C ASP A 334 -1.09 0.34 -9.77
N ASP A 335 -2.36 0.67 -10.01
CA ASP A 335 -2.77 1.95 -10.58
C ASP A 335 -2.52 3.11 -9.58
N ALA A 336 -1.26 3.33 -9.19
CA ALA A 336 -0.86 4.42 -8.30
C ALA A 336 0.31 5.27 -8.78
N ASN A 337 0.22 6.56 -8.46
CA ASN A 337 1.33 7.51 -8.46
C ASN A 337 1.89 7.69 -7.04
N PRO A 338 3.11 8.28 -6.88
CA PRO A 338 3.55 8.77 -5.60
C PRO A 338 2.55 9.81 -5.06
N ILE A 339 1.86 9.48 -3.98
CA ILE A 339 0.79 10.30 -3.39
C ILE A 339 0.96 10.41 -1.88
N GLY A 340 0.55 11.55 -1.30
CA GLY A 340 0.52 11.74 0.14
C GLY A 340 -0.82 11.28 0.73
N TYR A 341 -0.78 10.67 1.91
CA TYR A 341 -1.97 10.16 2.58
C TYR A 341 -2.56 11.17 3.58
N PHE A 342 -3.89 11.24 3.72
CA PHE A 342 -4.60 12.23 4.56
C PHE A 342 -4.63 11.87 6.06
N GLY A 343 -3.48 11.52 6.63
CA GLY A 343 -3.35 11.06 8.02
C GLY A 343 -3.73 12.07 9.10
N PHE A 344 -3.97 13.35 8.77
CA PHE A 344 -4.29 14.39 9.76
C PHE A 344 -5.60 14.15 10.52
N PHE A 345 -6.57 13.43 9.94
CA PHE A 345 -7.80 13.04 10.63
C PHE A 345 -7.48 12.08 11.78
N GLY A 346 -6.71 11.02 11.50
CA GLY A 346 -6.26 10.04 12.49
C GLY A 346 -5.32 10.66 13.52
N ALA A 347 -4.35 11.46 13.08
CA ALA A 347 -3.37 12.13 13.95
C ALA A 347 -4.04 12.92 15.07
N VAL A 348 -5.05 13.74 14.75
CA VAL A 348 -5.72 14.60 15.73
C VAL A 348 -6.69 13.82 16.61
N VAL A 349 -7.50 12.93 16.03
CA VAL A 349 -8.50 12.16 16.79
C VAL A 349 -7.87 11.16 17.75
N ARG A 350 -6.72 10.58 17.38
CA ARG A 350 -6.00 9.58 18.19
C ARG A 350 -4.83 10.16 19.00
N ASP A 351 -4.55 11.46 18.87
CA ASP A 351 -3.34 12.11 19.41
C ASP A 351 -2.05 11.36 19.01
N ASP A 352 -1.95 10.99 17.74
CA ASP A 352 -0.85 10.18 17.21
C ASP A 352 0.28 11.06 16.62
N PRO A 353 1.46 11.13 17.29
CA PRO A 353 2.56 11.96 16.83
C PRO A 353 3.30 11.40 15.60
N ILE A 354 3.17 10.11 15.30
CA ILE A 354 3.75 9.48 14.10
C ILE A 354 2.93 9.88 12.88
N LEU A 355 1.61 9.78 12.96
CA LEU A 355 0.74 10.23 11.88
C LEU A 355 0.82 11.74 11.67
N ALA A 356 0.99 12.51 12.76
CA ALA A 356 1.26 13.94 12.66
C ALA A 356 2.58 14.20 11.89
N TRP A 357 3.65 13.48 12.23
CA TRP A 357 4.92 13.58 11.49
C TRP A 357 4.76 13.22 10.02
N ASP A 358 4.17 12.06 9.73
CA ASP A 358 3.99 11.55 8.37
C ASP A 358 3.20 12.53 7.50
N TRP A 359 2.05 13.00 7.98
CA TRP A 359 1.22 13.98 7.27
C TRP A 359 1.95 15.31 7.06
N TRP A 360 2.60 15.86 8.08
CA TRP A 360 3.20 17.19 7.98
C TRP A 360 4.41 17.24 7.07
N GLU A 361 5.12 16.12 6.93
CA GLU A 361 6.28 15.99 6.05
C GLU A 361 5.88 15.53 4.62
N ALA A 362 4.68 14.98 4.42
CA ALA A 362 4.14 14.69 3.09
C ALA A 362 3.38 15.91 2.55
N ASP A 363 3.65 16.37 1.33
CA ASP A 363 2.87 17.43 0.68
C ASP A 363 1.49 16.91 0.20
N ALA A 364 0.72 16.38 1.15
CA ALA A 364 -0.35 15.42 0.90
C ALA A 364 -1.71 16.03 0.54
N LEU A 365 -1.82 17.38 0.49
CA LEU A 365 -3.02 18.05 -0.02
C LEU A 365 -3.05 18.18 -1.56
N LYS A 366 -2.03 17.68 -2.25
CA LYS A 366 -1.95 17.67 -3.71
C LYS A 366 -2.47 16.36 -4.28
N VAL A 367 -3.79 16.21 -4.32
CA VAL A 367 -4.45 15.14 -5.08
C VAL A 367 -5.24 15.80 -6.20
N GLU A 368 -5.00 15.38 -7.43
CA GLU A 368 -5.64 15.94 -8.62
C GLU A 368 -7.04 15.35 -8.81
N ASP A 369 -7.94 16.11 -9.46
CA ASP A 369 -9.29 15.66 -9.85
C ASP A 369 -10.19 15.08 -8.74
N VAL A 370 -10.03 15.55 -7.50
CA VAL A 370 -10.85 15.15 -6.34
C VAL A 370 -11.44 16.33 -5.56
N ASN A 371 -12.20 16.04 -4.50
CA ASN A 371 -12.67 17.02 -3.53
C ASN A 371 -11.53 17.79 -2.86
N ASP A 372 -11.71 19.10 -2.71
CA ASP A 372 -10.75 19.98 -2.05
C ASP A 372 -10.83 19.81 -0.52
N LEU A 373 -9.76 19.26 0.05
CA LEU A 373 -9.62 19.04 1.50
C LEU A 373 -8.96 20.19 2.26
N ARG A 374 -8.64 21.33 1.62
CA ARG A 374 -7.98 22.45 2.31
C ARG A 374 -8.81 23.01 3.46
N ALA A 375 -10.13 23.07 3.30
CA ALA A 375 -11.01 23.53 4.37
C ALA A 375 -11.02 22.53 5.55
N ASP A 376 -11.02 21.23 5.27
CA ASP A 376 -10.97 20.16 6.27
C ASP A 376 -9.63 20.21 7.02
N ALA A 377 -8.51 20.32 6.30
CA ALA A 377 -7.19 20.44 6.90
C ALA A 377 -7.04 21.70 7.78
N ILE A 378 -7.64 22.84 7.38
CA ILE A 378 -7.64 24.05 8.23
C ILE A 378 -8.41 23.81 9.54
N CYS A 379 -9.54 23.10 9.49
CA CYS A 379 -10.34 22.80 10.66
C CYS A 379 -9.66 21.79 11.59
N VAL A 380 -9.14 20.70 11.02
CA VAL A 380 -8.71 19.53 11.78
C VAL A 380 -7.24 19.61 12.16
N ALA A 381 -6.34 19.83 11.19
CA ALA A 381 -4.91 19.68 11.40
C ALA A 381 -4.38 20.61 12.51
N ASP A 382 -3.60 20.06 13.44
CA ASP A 382 -2.99 20.80 14.53
C ASP A 382 -1.48 20.95 14.33
N ASP A 383 -1.05 22.18 14.00
CA ASP A 383 0.36 22.53 13.86
C ASP A 383 1.11 22.58 15.19
N GLY A 384 0.40 22.54 16.32
CA GLY A 384 0.96 22.43 17.67
C GLY A 384 1.21 20.99 18.15
N GLN A 385 0.71 19.98 17.43
CA GLN A 385 0.85 18.58 17.81
C GLN A 385 2.32 18.13 17.76
N ALA A 386 2.71 17.25 18.67
CA ALA A 386 4.03 16.62 18.63
C ALA A 386 4.18 15.81 17.33
N ARG A 387 5.38 15.86 16.75
CA ARG A 387 5.72 15.13 15.53
C ARG A 387 6.93 14.26 15.84
N VAL A 388 6.76 12.95 15.72
CA VAL A 388 7.78 11.98 16.13
C VAL A 388 7.90 10.93 15.03
N GLN A 389 9.10 10.78 14.48
CA GLN A 389 9.41 9.64 13.61
C GLN A 389 9.26 8.32 14.39
N PRO A 390 8.90 7.20 13.73
CA PRO A 390 8.95 5.89 14.36
C PRO A 390 10.33 5.59 14.96
N THR A 391 10.36 4.93 16.12
CA THR A 391 11.59 4.67 16.90
C THR A 391 11.99 3.20 16.97
N GLY A 392 11.15 2.29 16.45
CA GLY A 392 11.44 0.87 16.34
C GLY A 392 12.26 0.55 15.09
N SER A 393 12.32 -0.74 14.75
CA SER A 393 12.91 -1.14 13.47
C SER A 393 12.19 -0.44 12.31
N PRO A 394 12.92 0.16 11.37
CA PRO A 394 12.36 0.71 10.15
C PRO A 394 11.92 -0.37 9.15
N THR A 395 12.40 -1.62 9.31
CA THR A 395 11.97 -2.77 8.52
C THR A 395 10.62 -3.28 9.01
N VAL A 396 9.69 -3.51 8.08
CA VAL A 396 8.29 -3.87 8.35
C VAL A 396 7.84 -5.00 7.44
N PHE A 397 7.23 -6.02 8.02
CA PHE A 397 6.60 -7.13 7.31
C PHE A 397 5.08 -7.07 7.49
N LEU A 398 4.34 -7.14 6.38
CA LEU A 398 2.87 -7.04 6.32
C LEU A 398 2.35 -8.27 5.56
N PRO A 399 2.37 -9.46 6.20
CA PRO A 399 2.13 -10.74 5.53
C PRO A 399 0.66 -11.08 5.32
N ALA A 400 -0.29 -10.24 5.74
CA ALA A 400 -1.69 -10.43 5.40
C ALA A 400 -2.03 -9.81 4.05
N GLY A 401 -1.44 -8.64 3.76
CA GLY A 401 -1.50 -7.98 2.46
C GLY A 401 -0.42 -8.43 1.48
N GLY A 402 0.70 -8.96 1.98
CA GLY A 402 1.80 -9.42 1.14
C GLY A 402 2.84 -8.34 0.83
N HIS A 403 3.10 -7.40 1.75
CA HIS A 403 4.15 -6.41 1.59
C HIS A 403 5.33 -6.67 2.52
N ALA A 404 6.54 -6.38 2.06
CA ALA A 404 7.72 -6.32 2.92
C ALA A 404 8.53 -5.07 2.59
N ILE A 405 8.91 -4.32 3.62
CA ILE A 405 9.65 -3.07 3.51
C ILE A 405 10.96 -3.26 4.27
N LEU A 406 12.06 -3.44 3.55
CA LEU A 406 13.40 -3.49 4.13
C LEU A 406 13.99 -2.08 4.09
N ARG A 407 14.37 -1.50 5.22
CA ARG A 407 14.67 -0.06 5.29
C ARG A 407 15.78 0.23 6.29
N GLU A 408 16.62 1.20 6.00
CA GLU A 408 17.70 1.66 6.90
C GLU A 408 17.19 2.56 8.04
N GLY A 409 16.24 3.44 7.70
CA GLY A 409 15.72 4.47 8.58
C GLY A 409 14.67 5.34 7.88
N TRP A 410 14.31 6.45 8.51
CA TRP A 410 13.24 7.35 8.05
C TRP A 410 13.77 8.68 7.47
N GLU A 411 15.10 8.81 7.33
CA GLU A 411 15.74 10.03 6.86
C GLU A 411 15.79 10.10 5.32
N HIS A 412 15.95 11.32 4.81
CA HIS A 412 16.21 11.53 3.40
C HIS A 412 17.56 10.92 3.01
N GLY A 413 17.56 9.95 2.09
CA GLY A 413 18.79 9.30 1.61
C GLY A 413 18.91 7.84 2.02
N ASP A 414 18.20 7.45 3.09
CA ASP A 414 18.17 6.09 3.60
C ASP A 414 17.74 5.10 2.51
N MET A 415 18.34 3.91 2.51
CA MET A 415 17.92 2.85 1.60
C MET A 415 16.57 2.28 2.01
N ARG A 416 15.71 2.03 1.02
CA ARG A 416 14.44 1.34 1.17
C ARG A 416 14.20 0.37 0.00
N VAL A 417 13.78 -0.84 0.32
CA VAL A 417 13.32 -1.86 -0.62
C VAL A 417 11.87 -2.19 -0.29
N HIS A 418 10.97 -2.12 -1.26
CA HIS A 418 9.57 -2.52 -1.11
C HIS A 418 9.30 -3.73 -2.00
N ILE A 419 8.91 -4.85 -1.41
CA ILE A 419 8.64 -6.12 -2.09
C ILE A 419 7.13 -6.39 -2.07
N LEU A 420 6.59 -6.79 -3.22
CA LEU A 420 5.18 -7.14 -3.40
C LEU A 420 5.01 -8.66 -3.53
N ALA A 421 4.13 -9.22 -2.71
CA ALA A 421 3.81 -10.63 -2.62
C ALA A 421 2.34 -10.82 -2.23
N GLU A 422 1.46 -10.08 -2.90
CA GLU A 422 0.04 -10.05 -2.61
C GLU A 422 -0.65 -11.42 -2.80
N HIS A 423 -1.61 -11.70 -1.94
CA HIS A 423 -2.41 -12.92 -1.99
C HIS A 423 -3.84 -12.68 -1.46
N ASP A 424 -4.66 -13.72 -1.54
CA ASP A 424 -6.03 -13.73 -1.03
C ASP A 424 -6.88 -12.57 -1.58
N ASP A 425 -7.39 -11.68 -0.72
CA ASP A 425 -8.22 -10.56 -1.17
C ASP A 425 -7.35 -9.41 -1.69
N SER A 426 -6.18 -9.12 -1.12
CA SER A 426 -5.27 -8.06 -1.64
C SER A 426 -4.92 -8.21 -3.11
N ARG A 427 -4.87 -9.44 -3.64
CA ARG A 427 -4.57 -9.73 -5.06
C ARG A 427 -5.75 -9.51 -6.02
N VAL A 428 -6.98 -9.51 -5.51
CA VAL A 428 -8.20 -9.49 -6.35
C VAL A 428 -9.15 -8.35 -6.01
N ALA A 429 -8.91 -7.68 -4.89
CA ALA A 429 -9.75 -6.64 -4.33
C ALA A 429 -9.80 -5.45 -5.28
N GLY A 430 -8.66 -5.08 -5.87
CA GLY A 430 -8.58 -3.94 -6.75
C GLY A 430 -9.03 -4.20 -8.18
N GLY A 431 -9.25 -5.47 -8.54
CA GLY A 431 -9.87 -5.86 -9.79
C GLY A 431 -9.10 -5.38 -11.02
N LEU A 432 -9.51 -4.25 -11.62
CA LEU A 432 -8.84 -3.68 -12.80
C LEU A 432 -7.73 -2.68 -12.46
N HIS A 433 -7.57 -2.33 -11.18
CA HIS A 433 -6.50 -1.45 -10.69
C HIS A 433 -5.24 -2.21 -10.32
N GLU A 434 -5.35 -3.53 -10.19
CA GLU A 434 -4.28 -4.44 -9.80
C GLU A 434 -3.32 -4.70 -10.96
N HIS A 435 -2.04 -4.83 -10.64
CA HIS A 435 -0.99 -5.11 -11.62
C HIS A 435 -0.52 -6.58 -11.56
N ALA A 436 0.25 -7.00 -12.56
CA ALA A 436 0.75 -8.37 -12.66
C ALA A 436 2.14 -8.51 -12.01
N ASP A 437 2.26 -8.08 -10.76
CA ASP A 437 3.54 -7.69 -10.14
C ASP A 437 3.95 -8.59 -8.96
N ALA A 438 3.29 -9.74 -8.79
CA ALA A 438 3.65 -10.72 -7.77
C ALA A 438 5.15 -11.06 -7.80
N THR A 439 5.83 -10.91 -6.66
CA THR A 439 7.29 -11.05 -6.43
C THR A 439 8.16 -9.89 -6.93
N SER A 440 7.56 -8.81 -7.42
CA SER A 440 8.28 -7.60 -7.82
C SER A 440 8.82 -6.83 -6.61
N PHE A 441 9.70 -5.86 -6.89
CA PHE A 441 10.25 -4.99 -5.87
C PHE A 441 10.60 -3.62 -6.44
N MET A 442 10.68 -2.62 -5.56
CA MET A 442 11.18 -1.26 -5.82
C MET A 442 12.35 -0.95 -4.89
N ILE A 443 13.26 -0.08 -5.31
CA ILE A 443 14.41 0.36 -4.50
C ILE A 443 14.56 1.88 -4.58
N GLU A 444 14.72 2.49 -3.41
CA GLU A 444 15.07 3.90 -3.22
C GLU A 444 16.35 3.98 -2.38
N ALA A 445 17.23 4.90 -2.73
CA ALA A 445 18.39 5.28 -1.90
C ALA A 445 18.90 6.65 -2.39
N HIS A 446 19.67 7.35 -1.54
CA HIS A 446 20.27 8.65 -1.89
C HIS A 446 19.26 9.71 -2.35
N SER A 447 18.03 9.64 -1.81
CA SER A 447 16.90 10.49 -2.19
C SER A 447 16.51 10.38 -3.68
N GLU A 448 16.74 9.21 -4.28
CA GLU A 448 16.35 8.89 -5.65
C GLU A 448 15.57 7.57 -5.68
N PRO A 449 14.50 7.48 -6.48
CA PRO A 449 13.99 6.18 -6.90
C PRO A 449 15.00 5.56 -7.89
N LEU A 450 15.50 4.37 -7.57
CA LEU A 450 16.57 3.69 -8.30
C LEU A 450 16.05 2.50 -9.11
N ALA A 451 15.40 1.53 -8.46
CA ALA A 451 14.61 0.50 -9.13
C ALA A 451 13.13 0.88 -9.01
N ILE A 452 12.45 1.07 -10.13
CA ILE A 452 11.09 1.61 -10.17
C ILE A 452 10.09 0.55 -10.57
N ASP A 453 8.86 0.73 -10.11
CA ASP A 453 7.69 0.15 -10.76
C ASP A 453 7.27 1.04 -11.94
N SER A 454 6.43 0.51 -12.80
CA SER A 454 5.80 1.19 -13.92
C SER A 454 4.77 2.25 -13.50
N GLY A 455 4.18 2.14 -12.30
CA GLY A 455 3.22 3.11 -11.77
C GLY A 455 1.99 3.31 -12.65
N TYR A 456 1.39 4.49 -12.60
CA TYR A 456 0.11 4.80 -13.25
C TYR A 456 0.02 6.20 -13.85
N GLY A 457 -0.01 6.30 -15.19
CA GLY A 457 -0.22 7.60 -15.84
C GLY A 457 -1.67 8.09 -15.68
N ARG A 458 -2.61 7.37 -16.29
CA ARG A 458 -4.07 7.59 -16.23
C ARG A 458 -4.78 6.36 -16.78
N TRP A 459 -6.09 6.31 -16.62
CA TRP A 459 -6.90 5.15 -17.03
C TRP A 459 -6.71 4.72 -18.49
N GLU A 460 -6.58 5.66 -19.43
CA GLU A 460 -6.36 5.36 -20.86
C GLU A 460 -5.01 4.70 -21.13
N ASP A 461 -4.01 4.96 -20.29
CA ASP A 461 -2.63 4.52 -20.46
C ASP A 461 -2.33 3.25 -19.63
N ARG A 462 -3.27 2.77 -18.80
CA ARG A 462 -3.09 1.62 -17.89
C ARG A 462 -2.52 0.36 -18.56
N LEU A 463 -2.92 0.12 -19.82
CA LEU A 463 -2.48 -1.07 -20.55
C LEU A 463 -0.98 -1.06 -20.90
N LEU A 464 -0.32 0.10 -20.76
CA LEU A 464 1.11 0.26 -20.97
C LEU A 464 1.95 -0.13 -19.73
N VAL A 465 1.33 -0.22 -18.55
CA VAL A 465 2.03 -0.33 -17.26
C VAL A 465 1.63 -1.58 -16.46
N HIS A 466 0.38 -2.04 -16.50
CA HIS A 466 -0.08 -3.14 -15.62
C HIS A 466 0.45 -4.57 -15.89
N ALA A 467 1.13 -4.82 -17.02
CA ALA A 467 1.53 -6.17 -17.42
C ALA A 467 2.85 -6.61 -16.78
N ALA A 468 3.03 -7.92 -16.58
CA ALA A 468 4.17 -8.47 -15.84
C ALA A 468 5.54 -8.03 -16.37
N GLU A 469 5.66 -7.85 -17.69
CA GLU A 469 6.88 -7.34 -18.34
C GLU A 469 7.28 -5.91 -17.98
N ASN A 470 6.45 -5.18 -17.23
CA ASN A 470 6.70 -3.82 -16.78
C ASN A 470 7.20 -3.75 -15.33
N HIS A 471 7.37 -4.90 -14.65
CA HIS A 471 7.76 -4.99 -13.24
C HIS A 471 9.08 -5.74 -13.05
N ASN A 472 9.69 -5.57 -11.87
CA ASN A 472 10.98 -6.16 -11.51
C ASN A 472 10.85 -7.63 -11.10
N LEU A 473 10.56 -8.54 -12.03
CA LEU A 473 10.22 -9.96 -11.75
C LEU A 473 10.85 -10.96 -12.74
N ILE A 474 10.48 -12.24 -12.60
CA ILE A 474 10.86 -13.30 -13.55
C ILE A 474 9.77 -13.48 -14.61
N LEU A 475 10.15 -13.55 -15.88
CA LEU A 475 9.27 -14.00 -16.96
C LEU A 475 9.63 -15.43 -17.38
N VAL A 476 8.60 -16.21 -17.72
CA VAL A 476 8.71 -17.56 -18.29
C VAL A 476 8.13 -17.52 -19.71
N ASP A 477 8.99 -17.72 -20.70
CA ASP A 477 8.70 -17.56 -22.13
C ASP A 477 8.10 -16.17 -22.47
N GLY A 478 8.65 -15.12 -21.85
CA GLY A 478 8.19 -13.74 -22.01
C GLY A 478 6.83 -13.43 -21.39
N LYS A 479 6.40 -14.24 -20.40
CA LYS A 479 5.15 -14.06 -19.65
C LYS A 479 5.38 -14.26 -18.15
N GLY A 480 4.82 -13.37 -17.33
CA GLY A 480 4.84 -13.49 -15.88
C GLY A 480 3.49 -13.96 -15.31
N PRO A 481 3.15 -13.53 -14.08
CA PRO A 481 1.79 -13.62 -13.56
C PRO A 481 0.76 -13.06 -14.56
N PRO A 482 -0.46 -13.64 -14.63
CA PRO A 482 -1.51 -13.09 -15.48
C PRO A 482 -1.96 -11.73 -14.94
N ALA A 483 -2.10 -10.76 -15.84
CA ALA A 483 -2.71 -9.49 -15.52
C ALA A 483 -4.16 -9.67 -15.02
N PRO A 484 -4.57 -8.94 -13.97
CA PRO A 484 -5.92 -9.02 -13.42
C PRO A 484 -7.02 -8.69 -14.43
N GLU A 485 -8.14 -9.42 -14.33
CA GLU A 485 -9.35 -9.23 -15.13
C GLU A 485 -10.56 -9.06 -14.20
N LEU A 486 -11.57 -8.28 -14.63
CA LEU A 486 -12.76 -8.06 -13.80
C LEU A 486 -13.57 -9.35 -13.57
N ILE A 487 -13.70 -10.21 -14.60
CA ILE A 487 -14.52 -11.43 -14.55
C ILE A 487 -13.93 -12.52 -15.47
N PRO A 488 -13.47 -13.66 -14.93
CA PRO A 488 -13.22 -13.91 -13.52
C PRO A 488 -12.03 -13.08 -13.01
N PRO A 489 -11.96 -12.72 -11.71
CA PRO A 489 -10.72 -12.24 -11.14
C PRO A 489 -9.63 -13.28 -11.35
N VAL A 490 -8.58 -12.88 -12.07
CA VAL A 490 -7.37 -13.67 -12.33
C VAL A 490 -6.18 -12.98 -11.66
N GLY A 491 -5.18 -13.77 -11.31
CA GLY A 491 -3.96 -13.34 -10.63
C GLY A 491 -3.23 -14.56 -10.10
N VAL A 492 -2.06 -14.36 -9.51
CA VAL A 492 -1.29 -15.42 -8.83
C VAL A 492 -1.02 -15.01 -7.40
N ASP A 493 -1.45 -15.82 -6.44
CA ASP A 493 -1.08 -15.61 -5.03
C ASP A 493 0.45 -15.75 -4.90
N ALA A 494 1.06 -14.79 -4.22
CA ALA A 494 2.43 -14.91 -3.74
C ALA A 494 2.43 -15.15 -2.22
N ALA A 495 3.31 -16.05 -1.77
CA ALA A 495 3.43 -16.38 -0.35
C ALA A 495 4.73 -15.77 0.20
N GLN A 496 4.62 -15.10 1.34
CA GLN A 496 5.76 -14.71 2.17
C GLN A 496 5.98 -15.79 3.23
N ASP A 497 7.24 -16.19 3.46
CA ASP A 497 7.54 -17.12 4.53
C ASP A 497 8.79 -16.77 5.36
N LEU A 498 9.87 -16.25 4.79
CA LEU A 498 11.01 -15.70 5.55
C LEU A 498 10.89 -14.20 5.76
N GLU A 499 11.06 -13.76 7.01
CA GLU A 499 10.93 -12.37 7.46
C GLU A 499 12.04 -12.09 8.50
N ALA A 500 13.24 -11.78 8.02
CA ALA A 500 14.39 -11.54 8.87
C ALA A 500 14.70 -10.04 9.00
N ASP A 501 14.89 -9.58 10.23
CA ASP A 501 15.34 -8.23 10.59
C ASP A 501 16.50 -8.36 11.60
N THR A 502 17.69 -7.92 11.21
CA THR A 502 18.90 -8.04 12.04
C THR A 502 19.77 -6.80 11.89
N ASP A 503 20.81 -6.65 12.72
CA ASP A 503 21.68 -5.45 12.70
C ASP A 503 22.33 -5.12 11.34
N ARG A 504 22.43 -6.09 10.42
CA ARG A 504 23.10 -5.94 9.12
C ARG A 504 22.43 -6.62 7.95
N ILE A 505 21.47 -7.52 8.19
CA ILE A 505 20.72 -8.20 7.14
C ILE A 505 19.24 -8.08 7.46
N ASP A 506 18.51 -7.50 6.52
CA ASP A 506 17.07 -7.67 6.45
C ASP A 506 16.75 -8.49 5.21
N ALA A 507 15.86 -9.46 5.33
CA ALA A 507 15.53 -10.34 4.21
C ALA A 507 14.09 -10.79 4.22
N VAL A 508 13.53 -10.94 3.02
CA VAL A 508 12.25 -11.59 2.80
C VAL A 508 12.37 -12.70 1.76
N ARG A 509 11.67 -13.81 1.96
CA ARG A 509 11.47 -14.84 0.92
C ARG A 509 10.02 -14.83 0.46
N VAL A 510 9.85 -14.75 -0.86
CA VAL A 510 8.56 -14.72 -1.53
C VAL A 510 8.50 -15.82 -2.59
N ALA A 511 7.35 -16.44 -2.78
CA ALA A 511 7.17 -17.49 -3.78
C ALA A 511 5.85 -17.33 -4.55
N ALA A 512 5.87 -17.56 -5.86
CA ALA A 512 4.70 -17.50 -6.73
C ALA A 512 4.79 -18.59 -7.81
N GLY A 513 3.64 -19.12 -8.22
CA GLY A 513 3.54 -20.16 -9.25
C GLY A 513 2.82 -19.67 -10.50
N TYR A 514 3.48 -19.68 -11.65
CA TYR A 514 2.87 -19.34 -12.94
C TYR A 514 3.59 -20.03 -14.10
N ARG A 515 2.86 -20.20 -15.22
CA ARG A 515 3.42 -20.77 -16.46
C ARG A 515 4.08 -22.14 -16.23
N ASP A 516 3.42 -23.00 -15.44
CA ASP A 516 3.91 -24.32 -15.05
C ASP A 516 5.31 -24.28 -14.40
N SER A 517 5.61 -23.18 -13.69
CA SER A 517 6.86 -22.95 -12.98
C SER A 517 6.60 -22.39 -11.59
N GLU A 518 7.45 -22.77 -10.63
CA GLU A 518 7.53 -22.16 -9.31
C GLU A 518 8.73 -21.19 -9.30
N VAL A 519 8.47 -19.95 -8.92
CA VAL A 519 9.49 -18.93 -8.69
C VAL A 519 9.57 -18.67 -7.20
N LEU A 520 10.75 -18.89 -6.64
CA LEU A 520 11.08 -18.52 -5.27
C LEU A 520 12.17 -17.46 -5.32
N ARG A 521 11.93 -16.34 -4.65
CA ARG A 521 12.82 -15.19 -4.59
C ARG A 521 13.16 -14.84 -3.15
N ILE A 522 14.43 -14.59 -2.89
CA ILE A 522 14.89 -13.95 -1.65
C ILE A 522 15.41 -12.57 -2.01
N VAL A 523 14.92 -11.55 -1.33
CA VAL A 523 15.46 -10.19 -1.39
C VAL A 523 16.09 -9.88 -0.05
N ALA A 524 17.38 -9.53 -0.05
CA ALA A 524 18.12 -9.24 1.17
C ALA A 524 18.88 -7.92 1.06
N ALA A 525 18.61 -7.00 1.99
CA ALA A 525 19.32 -5.74 2.18
C ALA A 525 20.49 -5.96 3.14
N PHE A 526 21.70 -5.52 2.77
CA PHE A 526 22.90 -5.70 3.61
C PHE A 526 23.60 -4.39 3.94
N ASP A 527 23.88 -4.15 5.23
CA ASP A 527 24.41 -2.89 5.78
C ASP A 527 23.72 -1.65 5.16
N HIS A 528 22.46 -1.84 4.76
CA HIS A 528 21.63 -0.96 3.94
C HIS A 528 22.34 -0.25 2.76
N ARG A 529 23.35 -0.89 2.17
CA ARG A 529 24.17 -0.32 1.09
C ARG A 529 23.90 -0.97 -0.26
N TRP A 530 23.54 -2.25 -0.25
CA TRP A 530 23.30 -3.02 -1.46
C TRP A 530 22.27 -4.11 -1.17
N VAL A 531 21.68 -4.62 -2.25
CA VAL A 531 20.61 -5.62 -2.20
C VAL A 531 21.04 -6.87 -2.97
N ALA A 532 20.86 -8.04 -2.39
CA ALA A 532 20.96 -9.31 -3.09
C ALA A 532 19.55 -9.79 -3.47
N VAL A 533 19.39 -10.22 -4.73
CA VAL A 533 18.19 -10.91 -5.20
C VAL A 533 18.61 -12.32 -5.63
N LEU A 534 18.08 -13.32 -4.93
CA LEU A 534 18.41 -14.73 -5.15
C LEU A 534 17.15 -15.47 -5.60
N ASP A 535 17.13 -15.89 -6.86
CA ASP A 535 15.98 -16.56 -7.46
C ASP A 535 16.27 -18.04 -7.68
N ARG A 536 15.32 -18.91 -7.34
CA ARG A 536 15.26 -20.32 -7.76
C ARG A 536 13.99 -20.51 -8.57
N ILE A 537 14.14 -21.05 -9.77
CA ILE A 537 13.02 -21.33 -10.67
C ILE A 537 13.03 -22.80 -11.06
N ALA A 538 11.89 -23.47 -10.88
CA ALA A 538 11.69 -24.86 -11.27
C ALA A 538 10.44 -24.96 -12.16
N ALA A 539 10.60 -25.45 -13.39
CA ALA A 539 9.46 -25.79 -14.23
C ALA A 539 9.02 -27.24 -14.00
N ASP A 540 7.71 -27.47 -14.02
CA ASP A 540 7.12 -28.80 -13.89
C ASP A 540 7.45 -29.67 -15.09
N GLN A 541 7.54 -29.09 -16.29
CA GLN A 541 7.76 -29.81 -17.55
C GLN A 541 8.57 -29.02 -18.56
N GLY A 542 9.42 -29.71 -19.32
CA GLY A 542 10.06 -29.14 -20.51
C GLY A 542 11.22 -28.21 -20.20
N SER A 543 11.55 -27.36 -21.16
CA SER A 543 12.58 -26.34 -21.06
C SER A 543 11.94 -25.02 -21.46
N HIS A 544 12.21 -23.97 -20.69
CA HIS A 544 11.66 -22.64 -20.87
C HIS A 544 12.76 -21.60 -20.98
N ASP A 545 12.42 -20.46 -21.56
CA ASP A 545 13.23 -19.25 -21.44
C ASP A 545 12.83 -18.54 -20.14
N PHE A 546 13.75 -18.49 -19.18
CA PHE A 546 13.60 -17.75 -17.94
C PHE A 546 14.33 -16.41 -18.06
N GLU A 547 13.62 -15.34 -17.78
CA GLU A 547 14.09 -13.98 -17.97
C GLU A 547 13.97 -13.20 -16.68
N TRP A 548 15.10 -12.66 -16.21
CA TRP A 548 15.15 -11.75 -15.08
C TRP A 548 15.07 -10.31 -15.59
N VAL A 549 14.06 -9.56 -15.13
CA VAL A 549 13.76 -8.19 -15.59
C VAL A 549 14.04 -7.18 -14.48
N LEU A 550 14.70 -6.07 -14.83
CA LEU A 550 14.93 -4.93 -13.93
C LEU A 550 14.75 -3.59 -14.64
N HIS A 551 13.82 -2.81 -14.13
CA HIS A 551 13.50 -1.44 -14.48
C HIS A 551 14.25 -0.48 -13.56
N GLY A 552 15.39 0.02 -14.04
CA GLY A 552 16.09 1.11 -13.36
C GLY A 552 15.59 2.49 -13.83
N ASN A 553 15.61 3.46 -12.92
CA ASN A 553 15.27 4.84 -13.24
C ASN A 553 16.42 5.51 -14.00
N GLY A 554 16.39 5.46 -15.33
CA GLY A 554 17.38 6.12 -16.17
C GLY A 554 17.31 5.71 -17.62
N GLY A 555 17.77 6.60 -18.50
CA GLY A 555 17.59 6.46 -19.95
C GLY A 555 16.19 6.89 -20.39
N GLY A 556 15.86 6.72 -21.67
CA GLY A 556 14.58 7.19 -22.22
C GLY A 556 14.34 8.69 -22.00
N SER A 557 13.13 9.06 -21.56
CA SER A 557 12.73 10.45 -21.28
C SER A 557 12.77 10.86 -19.81
N THR A 558 12.88 9.93 -18.86
CA THR A 558 12.86 10.23 -17.40
C THR A 558 14.13 10.91 -16.86
N GLY A 559 15.13 11.07 -17.73
CA GLY A 559 16.44 11.59 -17.40
C GLY A 559 17.41 10.50 -16.92
N GLY A 560 18.48 10.90 -16.23
CA GLY A 560 19.59 10.01 -15.88
C GLY A 560 20.30 9.42 -17.11
N SER A 561 21.13 8.41 -16.88
CA SER A 561 21.74 7.60 -17.95
C SER A 561 21.58 6.11 -17.71
N PHE A 562 21.66 5.34 -18.79
CA PHE A 562 21.68 3.89 -18.78
C PHE A 562 22.88 3.37 -19.59
N ALA A 563 23.52 2.31 -19.09
CA ALA A 563 24.53 1.56 -19.83
C ALA A 563 24.38 0.06 -19.55
N LEU A 564 24.33 -0.75 -20.61
CA LEU A 564 24.48 -2.19 -20.51
C LEU A 564 25.96 -2.53 -20.24
N THR A 565 26.23 -3.37 -19.24
CA THR A 565 27.58 -3.82 -18.90
C THR A 565 27.82 -5.25 -19.40
N GLY A 566 29.00 -5.81 -19.13
CA GLY A 566 29.31 -7.19 -19.54
C GLY A 566 28.58 -8.27 -18.73
N ASP A 567 28.06 -7.90 -17.57
CA ASP A 567 27.47 -8.77 -16.56
C ASP A 567 26.16 -8.23 -15.97
N GLY A 568 25.62 -7.14 -16.51
CA GLY A 568 24.31 -6.58 -16.15
C GLY A 568 24.11 -5.19 -16.73
N ALA A 569 23.80 -4.20 -15.89
CA ALA A 569 23.58 -2.83 -16.32
C ALA A 569 23.80 -1.79 -15.21
N ARG A 570 23.93 -0.52 -15.61
CA ARG A 570 24.06 0.63 -14.72
C ARG A 570 23.06 1.73 -15.10
N TRP A 571 22.40 2.28 -14.10
CA TRP A 571 21.58 3.49 -14.19
C TRP A 571 22.15 4.57 -13.29
N ASP A 572 22.35 5.78 -13.82
CA ASP A 572 22.86 6.92 -13.06
C ASP A 572 21.77 7.98 -12.85
N ARG A 573 21.62 8.43 -11.60
CA ARG A 573 20.81 9.57 -11.17
C ARG A 573 21.70 10.64 -10.53
N ALA A 574 21.10 11.74 -10.06
CA ALA A 574 21.88 12.83 -9.46
C ALA A 574 22.38 12.46 -8.06
N GLY A 575 21.55 11.78 -7.26
CA GLY A 575 21.92 11.34 -5.90
C GLY A 575 22.81 10.10 -5.84
N GLY A 576 22.63 9.15 -6.76
CA GLY A 576 23.33 7.87 -6.75
C GLY A 576 23.13 7.05 -8.02
N SER A 577 23.46 5.77 -7.97
CA SER A 577 23.33 4.88 -9.12
C SER A 577 22.77 3.52 -8.69
N LEU A 578 22.14 2.83 -9.63
CA LEU A 578 21.81 1.41 -9.52
C LEU A 578 22.76 0.64 -10.44
N VAL A 579 23.53 -0.30 -9.89
CA VAL A 579 24.42 -1.17 -10.65
C VAL A 579 24.01 -2.62 -10.41
N ALA A 580 23.55 -3.27 -11.47
CA ALA A 580 23.13 -4.66 -11.43
C ALA A 580 24.23 -5.57 -12.01
N HIS A 581 24.59 -6.59 -11.25
CA HIS A 581 25.39 -7.73 -11.73
C HIS A 581 24.55 -8.99 -11.61
N VAL A 582 24.32 -9.69 -12.73
CA VAL A 582 23.41 -10.82 -12.82
C VAL A 582 24.18 -12.07 -13.26
N ALA A 583 24.15 -13.11 -12.43
CA ALA A 583 24.65 -14.44 -12.77
C ALA A 583 23.50 -15.44 -12.85
N ALA A 584 23.64 -16.45 -13.71
CA ALA A 584 22.68 -17.53 -13.88
C ALA A 584 23.37 -18.89 -13.72
N ALA A 585 22.62 -19.90 -13.30
CA ALA A 585 23.13 -21.25 -13.15
C ALA A 585 23.67 -21.79 -14.49
N GLY A 586 24.84 -22.44 -14.44
CA GLY A 586 25.49 -23.03 -15.62
C GLY A 586 26.38 -22.07 -16.40
N SER A 587 25.81 -21.03 -16.98
CA SER A 587 26.52 -20.06 -17.82
C SER A 587 25.94 -18.66 -17.69
N ALA A 588 26.77 -17.64 -18.00
CA ALA A 588 26.33 -16.25 -18.04
C ALA A 588 25.05 -16.09 -18.88
N PRO A 589 24.05 -15.34 -18.38
CA PRO A 589 22.79 -15.12 -19.11
C PRO A 589 23.02 -14.25 -20.35
N LEU A 590 22.11 -14.35 -21.31
CA LEU A 590 22.05 -13.42 -22.43
C LEU A 590 21.46 -12.09 -21.92
N LEU A 591 22.26 -11.03 -21.99
CA LEU A 591 21.84 -9.68 -21.56
C LEU A 591 21.27 -8.88 -22.74
N GLY A 592 20.18 -8.16 -22.47
CA GLY A 592 19.54 -7.22 -23.37
C GLY A 592 19.00 -6.01 -22.62
N ALA A 593 18.62 -4.98 -23.38
CA ALA A 593 17.97 -3.81 -22.83
C ALA A 593 16.81 -3.37 -23.72
N GLU A 594 15.76 -2.84 -23.10
CA GLU A 594 14.56 -2.37 -23.78
C GLU A 594 14.11 -1.03 -23.21
N GLU A 595 13.63 -0.12 -24.07
CA GLU A 595 13.00 1.12 -23.60
C GLU A 595 11.53 0.81 -23.26
N MET A 596 11.15 1.06 -22.02
CA MET A 596 9.83 0.78 -21.44
C MET A 596 9.18 2.08 -20.98
N SER A 597 7.87 2.04 -20.68
CA SER A 597 7.11 3.21 -20.20
C SER A 597 6.80 3.11 -18.71
N HIS A 598 6.67 4.25 -18.06
CA HIS A 598 6.13 4.37 -16.70
C HIS A 598 5.32 5.66 -16.52
N GLY A 599 4.45 5.71 -15.52
CA GLY A 599 3.69 6.89 -15.12
C GLY A 599 3.85 7.14 -13.63
N LEU A 600 4.77 8.04 -13.25
CA LEU A 600 4.95 8.45 -11.84
C LEU A 600 4.34 9.82 -11.55
N VAL A 601 3.64 10.39 -12.52
CA VAL A 601 2.92 11.66 -12.42
C VAL A 601 1.60 11.50 -13.15
N TRP A 602 0.50 11.87 -12.50
CA TRP A 602 -0.84 11.81 -13.08
C TRP A 602 -0.89 12.50 -14.46
N GLY A 603 -1.53 11.84 -15.42
CA GLY A 603 -1.71 12.32 -16.78
C GLY A 603 -0.43 12.37 -17.63
N SER A 604 0.69 11.86 -17.12
CA SER A 604 1.98 11.84 -17.83
C SER A 604 2.55 10.43 -17.95
N MET A 605 3.20 10.18 -19.08
CA MET A 605 3.98 8.97 -19.34
C MET A 605 5.41 9.37 -19.70
N GLU A 606 6.37 8.70 -19.09
CA GLU A 606 7.80 8.80 -19.42
C GLU A 606 8.34 7.44 -19.86
N THR A 607 9.54 7.43 -20.43
CA THR A 607 10.26 6.20 -20.76
C THR A 607 11.58 6.06 -20.00
N HIS A 608 11.99 4.81 -19.78
CA HIS A 608 13.23 4.41 -19.12
C HIS A 608 13.79 3.14 -19.76
N MET A 609 15.01 2.74 -19.40
CA MET A 609 15.60 1.49 -19.88
C MET A 609 15.44 0.36 -18.86
N ALA A 610 14.96 -0.80 -19.31
CA ALA A 610 14.91 -2.04 -18.55
C ALA A 610 16.03 -2.99 -19.00
N LEU A 611 16.65 -3.70 -18.05
CA LEU A 611 17.57 -4.81 -18.27
C LEU A 611 16.78 -6.12 -18.36
N ARG A 612 17.18 -6.97 -19.30
CA ARG A 612 16.66 -8.33 -19.48
C ARG A 612 17.84 -9.31 -19.46
N ALA A 613 17.79 -10.32 -18.58
CA ALA A 613 18.80 -11.38 -18.49
C ALA A 613 18.15 -12.75 -18.69
N VAL A 614 18.45 -13.41 -19.81
CA VAL A 614 17.75 -14.63 -20.25
C VAL A 614 18.64 -15.87 -20.13
N THR A 615 18.07 -16.96 -19.63
CA THR A 615 18.66 -18.30 -19.67
C THR A 615 17.60 -19.32 -20.07
N THR A 616 18.02 -20.47 -20.62
CA THR A 616 17.11 -21.51 -21.09
C THR A 616 17.37 -22.83 -20.38
N GLY A 617 16.34 -23.45 -19.82
CA GLY A 617 16.47 -24.74 -19.16
C GLY A 617 15.16 -25.27 -18.57
N PRO A 618 15.16 -26.49 -17.99
CA PRO A 618 14.03 -27.01 -17.21
C PRO A 618 13.91 -26.39 -15.81
N SER A 619 15.01 -25.84 -15.33
CA SER A 619 15.16 -25.15 -14.06
C SER A 619 16.31 -24.17 -14.21
N THR A 620 16.33 -23.15 -13.36
CA THR A 620 17.49 -22.27 -13.25
C THR A 620 17.54 -21.60 -11.90
N ALA A 621 18.62 -20.88 -11.66
CA ALA A 621 18.74 -19.97 -10.54
C ALA A 621 19.42 -18.69 -11.03
N PHE A 622 19.05 -17.56 -10.43
CA PHE A 622 19.76 -16.29 -10.59
C PHE A 622 20.33 -15.85 -9.25
N ALA A 623 21.54 -15.29 -9.30
CA ALA A 623 22.12 -14.56 -8.19
C ALA A 623 22.45 -13.16 -8.70
N THR A 624 21.82 -12.15 -8.10
CA THR A 624 21.96 -10.76 -8.53
C THR A 624 22.45 -9.90 -7.38
N LEU A 625 23.49 -9.10 -7.64
CA LEU A 625 23.88 -7.97 -6.79
C LEU A 625 23.29 -6.69 -7.38
N LEU A 626 22.57 -5.93 -6.57
CA LEU A 626 22.14 -4.57 -6.83
C LEU A 626 22.96 -3.64 -5.92
N ASP A 627 24.04 -3.07 -6.46
CA ASP A 627 24.88 -2.11 -5.75
C ASP A 627 24.33 -0.70 -5.93
N LEU A 628 24.34 0.09 -4.85
CA LEU A 628 23.70 1.40 -4.78
C LEU A 628 24.70 2.50 -4.39
N PRO A 629 25.80 2.71 -5.15
CA PRO A 629 26.80 3.70 -4.78
C PRO A 629 26.20 5.11 -4.82
N ALA A 630 26.53 5.93 -3.83
CA ALA A 630 26.23 7.36 -3.89
C ALA A 630 27.01 8.01 -5.05
N ALA A 631 26.58 9.19 -5.49
CA ALA A 631 27.24 9.89 -6.58
C ALA A 631 28.75 10.11 -6.30
N GLY A 632 29.60 9.47 -7.11
CA GLY A 632 31.06 9.55 -7.00
C GLY A 632 31.71 8.49 -6.10
N GLU A 633 30.93 7.60 -5.48
CA GLU A 633 31.46 6.42 -4.80
C GLU A 633 31.85 5.33 -5.79
N GLU A 634 32.82 4.51 -5.39
CA GLU A 634 33.26 3.34 -6.18
C GLU A 634 32.29 2.18 -5.98
N GLU A 635 31.86 1.59 -7.09
CA GLU A 635 31.00 0.40 -7.14
C GLU A 635 31.76 -0.90 -6.81
N ALA A 636 31.01 -1.95 -6.47
CA ALA A 636 31.52 -3.29 -6.28
C ALA A 636 32.09 -3.87 -7.58
N ILE A 637 33.15 -4.67 -7.46
CA ILE A 637 33.59 -5.54 -8.56
C ILE A 637 32.97 -6.92 -8.34
N ALA A 638 32.04 -7.30 -9.20
CA ALA A 638 31.48 -8.64 -9.22
C ALA A 638 32.30 -9.59 -10.11
N THR A 639 32.31 -10.88 -9.76
CA THR A 639 32.91 -11.94 -10.57
C THR A 639 31.97 -13.13 -10.58
N ASP A 640 31.49 -13.49 -11.76
CA ASP A 640 30.68 -14.69 -11.98
C ASP A 640 31.52 -15.96 -11.78
N LEU A 641 31.10 -16.78 -10.81
CA LEU A 641 31.69 -18.08 -10.47
C LEU A 641 30.72 -19.23 -10.76
N SER A 642 29.65 -18.98 -11.51
CA SER A 642 28.55 -19.90 -11.74
C SER A 642 28.99 -21.20 -12.39
N ARG A 643 28.22 -22.25 -12.12
CA ARG A 643 28.46 -23.61 -12.59
C ARG A 643 27.13 -24.32 -12.77
N PRO A 644 27.09 -25.49 -13.44
CA PRO A 644 25.83 -26.22 -13.62
C PRO A 644 25.10 -26.41 -12.29
N GLY A 645 23.83 -25.99 -12.22
CA GLY A 645 22.98 -26.07 -11.02
C GLY A 645 23.13 -24.95 -9.99
N ALA A 646 24.05 -23.98 -10.17
CA ALA A 646 24.26 -22.89 -9.22
C ALA A 646 24.71 -21.57 -9.87
N ALA A 647 23.99 -20.49 -9.56
CA ALA A 647 24.37 -19.11 -9.86
C ALA A 647 25.18 -18.51 -8.72
N LEU A 648 26.34 -17.90 -9.02
CA LEU A 648 27.34 -17.54 -8.03
C LEU A 648 28.02 -16.21 -8.37
N LEU A 649 27.99 -15.25 -7.46
CA LEU A 649 28.71 -13.97 -7.59
C LEU A 649 29.65 -13.77 -6.40
N LEU A 650 30.94 -13.56 -6.70
CA LEU A 650 31.91 -13.04 -5.74
C LEU A 650 32.04 -11.53 -5.93
N CYS A 651 31.58 -10.75 -4.96
CA CYS A 651 31.59 -9.30 -4.99
C CYS A 651 32.69 -8.76 -4.09
N ARG A 652 33.40 -7.72 -4.55
CA ARG A 652 34.50 -7.09 -3.80
C ARG A 652 34.30 -5.59 -3.76
N TYR A 653 34.24 -5.05 -2.55
CA TYR A 653 34.11 -3.63 -2.31
C TYR A 653 35.47 -2.97 -2.06
N PRO A 654 35.63 -1.67 -2.36
CA PRO A 654 36.86 -0.91 -2.15
C PRO A 654 37.36 -0.89 -0.70
N ASP A 655 36.45 -0.97 0.26
CA ASP A 655 36.71 -1.01 1.70
C ASP A 655 37.21 -2.39 2.22
N GLY A 656 37.28 -3.39 1.34
CA GLY A 656 37.74 -4.74 1.65
C GLY A 656 36.64 -5.73 2.04
N ILE A 657 35.37 -5.32 2.03
CA ILE A 657 34.24 -6.25 2.17
C ILE A 657 34.22 -7.20 0.96
N ARG A 658 33.94 -8.47 1.22
CA ARG A 658 33.59 -9.44 0.18
C ARG A 658 32.29 -10.15 0.50
N ALA A 659 31.40 -10.16 -0.48
CA ALA A 659 30.16 -10.90 -0.43
C ALA A 659 30.22 -12.05 -1.44
N LEU A 660 29.68 -13.20 -1.04
CA LEU A 660 29.47 -14.35 -1.91
C LEU A 660 27.98 -14.64 -1.94
N LEU A 661 27.36 -14.40 -3.09
CA LEU A 661 25.95 -14.65 -3.35
C LEU A 661 25.83 -16.00 -4.05
N SER A 662 24.87 -16.81 -3.62
CA SER A 662 24.58 -18.09 -4.24
C SER A 662 23.09 -18.36 -4.28
N SER A 663 22.60 -18.75 -5.46
CA SER A 663 21.28 -19.36 -5.64
C SER A 663 21.40 -20.64 -6.45
N ARG A 664 20.55 -21.62 -6.20
CA ARG A 664 20.74 -23.00 -6.67
C ARG A 664 19.44 -23.69 -7.02
N GLU A 665 19.55 -24.61 -7.97
CA GLU A 665 18.44 -25.45 -8.43
C GLU A 665 18.10 -26.58 -7.43
N ASP A 666 19.08 -27.01 -6.61
CA ASP A 666 18.91 -28.09 -5.63
C ASP A 666 19.67 -27.88 -4.30
N ARG A 667 19.41 -28.77 -3.33
CA ARG A 667 20.05 -28.81 -1.99
C ARG A 667 21.30 -29.71 -1.92
N SER A 668 21.98 -29.99 -3.02
CA SER A 668 23.18 -30.85 -2.96
C SER A 668 24.30 -30.15 -2.16
N ALA A 669 25.15 -30.83 -1.41
CA ALA A 669 26.22 -30.11 -0.70
C ALA A 669 27.21 -29.46 -1.69
N MET A 670 27.55 -28.19 -1.47
CA MET A 670 28.40 -27.43 -2.39
C MET A 670 29.60 -26.80 -1.67
N SER A 671 30.75 -26.75 -2.34
CA SER A 671 31.94 -26.03 -1.85
C SER A 671 32.35 -24.93 -2.83
N LEU A 672 32.48 -23.71 -2.31
CA LEU A 672 32.90 -22.48 -2.99
C LEU A 672 34.18 -21.97 -2.34
N GLY A 673 35.32 -22.50 -2.78
CA GLY A 673 36.60 -22.21 -2.16
C GLY A 673 36.55 -22.54 -0.65
N PRO A 674 36.63 -21.55 0.25
CA PRO A 674 36.58 -21.77 1.69
C PRO A 674 35.18 -21.98 2.27
N LEU A 675 34.11 -21.63 1.54
CA LEU A 675 32.73 -21.80 2.01
C LEU A 675 32.17 -23.16 1.59
N ARG A 676 31.47 -23.85 2.48
CA ARG A 676 30.67 -25.03 2.18
C ARG A 676 29.32 -24.90 2.86
N PHE A 677 28.26 -25.17 2.12
CA PHE A 677 26.89 -25.20 2.63
C PHE A 677 26.02 -26.15 1.82
N ASP A 678 24.88 -26.57 2.36
CA ASP A 678 23.98 -27.56 1.77
C ASP A 678 22.54 -27.08 1.48
N GLY A 679 22.22 -25.82 1.78
CA GLY A 679 20.95 -25.21 1.39
C GLY A 679 20.85 -24.76 -0.08
N PHE A 680 19.67 -24.25 -0.45
CA PHE A 680 19.39 -23.83 -1.84
C PHE A 680 19.88 -22.41 -2.13
N ALA A 681 19.80 -21.49 -1.17
CA ALA A 681 20.33 -20.15 -1.31
C ALA A 681 21.20 -19.79 -0.10
N GLY A 682 22.20 -18.96 -0.36
CA GLY A 682 23.10 -18.49 0.66
C GLY A 682 23.75 -17.18 0.25
N LEU A 683 23.79 -16.24 1.18
CA LEU A 683 24.59 -15.04 1.11
C LEU A 683 25.57 -15.05 2.28
N PHE A 684 26.87 -15.06 1.98
CA PHE A 684 27.92 -14.97 2.99
C PHE A 684 28.69 -13.66 2.83
N VAL A 685 28.78 -12.86 3.89
CA VAL A 685 29.55 -11.61 3.89
C VAL A 685 30.62 -11.65 4.97
N GLY A 686 31.85 -11.30 4.59
CA GLY A 686 32.98 -11.22 5.51
C GLY A 686 33.93 -10.09 5.18
N LEU A 687 34.72 -9.69 6.18
CA LEU A 687 35.81 -8.72 6.02
C LEU A 687 37.10 -9.46 5.63
N PHE A 688 37.71 -9.07 4.51
CA PHE A 688 38.96 -9.69 4.02
C PHE A 688 40.08 -8.67 3.90
N LEU A 689 40.88 -8.52 4.95
CA LEU A 689 42.16 -7.81 4.88
C LEU A 689 43.23 -8.73 4.28
N GLY A 690 43.36 -8.73 2.95
CA GLY A 690 44.32 -9.53 2.21
C GLY A 690 43.74 -10.82 1.61
N ARG A 691 44.42 -11.96 1.79
CA ARG A 691 43.98 -13.27 1.26
C ARG A 691 43.16 -14.10 2.26
N GLU A 692 43.18 -13.76 3.54
CA GLU A 692 42.44 -14.47 4.58
C GLU A 692 41.35 -13.55 5.18
N PRO A 693 40.16 -14.08 5.49
CA PRO A 693 39.13 -13.36 6.23
C PRO A 693 39.60 -13.12 7.66
N GLN A 694 39.19 -12.00 8.24
CA GLN A 694 39.41 -11.75 9.67
C GLN A 694 38.22 -12.23 10.51
N SER A 695 37.00 -12.01 10.02
CA SER A 695 35.74 -12.40 10.67
C SER A 695 34.59 -12.40 9.65
N PRO A 696 33.62 -13.32 9.77
CA PRO A 696 32.33 -13.15 9.10
C PRO A 696 31.62 -11.92 9.70
N GLN A 697 30.78 -11.29 8.90
CA GLN A 697 30.05 -10.07 9.27
C GLN A 697 28.56 -10.32 9.23
N ALA A 698 28.09 -11.08 8.24
CA ALA A 698 26.75 -11.65 8.29
C ALA A 698 26.62 -12.88 7.36
N LEU A 699 25.59 -13.67 7.60
CA LEU A 699 25.24 -14.86 6.83
C LEU A 699 23.72 -14.94 6.73
N LEU A 700 23.23 -15.10 5.51
CA LEU A 700 21.88 -15.57 5.23
C LEU A 700 22.00 -16.94 4.57
N ALA A 701 21.27 -17.92 5.08
CA ALA A 701 21.32 -19.31 4.63
C ALA A 701 19.91 -19.88 4.71
N THR A 702 19.44 -20.51 3.63
CA THR A 702 18.08 -21.04 3.58
C THR A 702 18.04 -22.54 3.35
N GLU A 703 17.18 -23.22 4.10
CA GLU A 703 17.01 -24.67 4.15
C GLU A 703 18.35 -25.41 4.38
N CYS A 704 19.22 -24.86 5.23
CA CYS A 704 20.56 -25.36 5.49
C CYS A 704 20.61 -26.25 6.74
N THR A 705 21.45 -27.29 6.72
CA THR A 705 21.86 -28.04 7.93
C THR A 705 23.30 -27.80 8.31
N GLU A 706 24.16 -27.44 7.37
CA GLU A 706 25.58 -27.18 7.64
C GLU A 706 26.04 -25.96 6.86
N VAL A 707 26.70 -25.02 7.54
CA VAL A 707 27.52 -23.99 6.90
C VAL A 707 28.89 -24.03 7.53
N SER A 708 29.93 -24.11 6.72
CA SER A 708 31.32 -23.95 7.16
C SER A 708 32.05 -22.96 6.28
N ALA A 709 32.89 -22.14 6.90
CA ALA A 709 33.71 -21.16 6.22
C ALA A 709 35.15 -21.29 6.70
N PHE A 710 36.10 -21.32 5.77
CA PHE A 710 37.54 -21.39 6.06
C PHE A 710 37.93 -22.61 6.90
N GLY A 711 37.24 -23.74 6.66
CA GLY A 711 37.44 -24.98 7.40
C GLY A 711 36.93 -24.93 8.85
N ARG A 712 36.14 -23.91 9.22
CA ARG A 712 35.48 -23.80 10.52
C ARG A 712 33.97 -23.97 10.35
N PRO A 713 33.30 -24.74 11.22
CA PRO A 713 31.83 -24.74 11.26
C PRO A 713 31.34 -23.36 11.67
N ILE A 714 30.36 -22.85 10.93
CA ILE A 714 29.62 -21.61 11.23
C ILE A 714 28.23 -21.96 11.75
N LEU A 715 27.53 -22.88 11.06
CA LEU A 715 26.24 -23.41 11.44
C LEU A 715 26.28 -24.94 11.36
N ALA A 716 25.71 -25.61 12.35
CA ALA A 716 25.24 -26.98 12.24
C ALA A 716 23.85 -27.10 12.86
N SER A 717 22.95 -27.80 12.18
CA SER A 717 21.60 -28.10 12.62
C SER A 717 21.25 -29.54 12.26
N ASP A 718 20.45 -30.20 13.08
CA ASP A 718 19.96 -31.56 12.82
C ASP A 718 18.77 -31.60 11.85
N ILE A 719 18.14 -30.45 11.59
CA ILE A 719 17.11 -30.26 10.57
C ILE A 719 17.41 -29.04 9.67
N PRO A 720 16.92 -29.00 8.42
CA PRO A 720 17.03 -27.81 7.58
C PRO A 720 16.34 -26.61 8.22
N ILE A 721 17.04 -25.48 8.30
CA ILE A 721 16.53 -24.22 8.85
C ILE A 721 16.84 -23.06 7.90
N ASP A 722 16.08 -21.98 8.04
CA ASP A 722 16.45 -20.67 7.52
C ASP A 722 17.12 -19.85 8.63
N LEU A 723 18.22 -19.18 8.30
CA LEU A 723 19.03 -18.39 9.23
C LEU A 723 19.45 -17.09 8.56
N ALA A 724 19.18 -15.96 9.20
CA ALA A 724 19.89 -14.70 8.99
C ALA A 724 20.66 -14.36 10.26
N VAL A 725 21.95 -14.04 10.17
CA VAL A 725 22.78 -13.71 11.34
C VAL A 725 23.74 -12.58 11.00
N SER A 726 23.86 -11.63 11.92
CA SER A 726 24.73 -10.48 11.86
C SER A 726 25.65 -10.47 13.08
N TRP A 727 26.96 -10.37 12.84
CA TRP A 727 28.00 -10.36 13.87
C TRP A 727 28.58 -8.96 14.05
N ALA A 728 28.46 -8.43 15.26
CA ALA A 728 29.15 -7.23 15.75
C ALA A 728 30.23 -7.60 16.78
N GLU A 729 30.98 -6.60 17.27
CA GLU A 729 32.10 -6.82 18.21
C GLU A 729 31.63 -7.34 19.58
N ASP A 730 30.47 -6.87 20.05
CA ASP A 730 29.90 -7.15 21.36
C ASP A 730 28.57 -7.93 21.31
N ARG A 731 27.94 -7.99 20.13
CA ARG A 731 26.63 -8.61 19.94
C ARG A 731 26.54 -9.42 18.64
N THR A 732 25.76 -10.49 18.65
CA THR A 732 25.29 -11.19 17.44
C THR A 732 23.77 -11.18 17.45
N THR A 733 23.15 -10.64 16.40
CA THR A 733 21.70 -10.71 16.20
C THR A 733 21.39 -11.73 15.12
N LEU A 734 20.36 -12.54 15.32
CA LEU A 734 19.96 -13.51 14.31
C LEU A 734 18.46 -13.77 14.32
N HIS A 735 17.96 -14.08 13.12
CA HIS A 735 16.63 -14.59 12.87
C HIS A 735 16.74 -16.04 12.44
N LEU A 736 15.90 -16.90 13.01
CA LEU A 736 15.76 -18.30 12.65
C LEU A 736 14.34 -18.58 12.24
N GLN A 737 14.17 -19.42 11.23
CA GLN A 737 12.89 -19.96 10.84
C GLN A 737 12.95 -21.47 10.56
N ASP A 738 11.81 -22.12 10.75
CA ASP A 738 11.61 -23.57 10.71
C ASP A 738 12.53 -24.31 11.69
N ALA A 739 12.87 -23.64 12.80
CA ALA A 739 13.90 -24.06 13.73
C ALA A 739 13.34 -24.69 15.03
N GLN A 740 12.02 -24.90 15.13
CA GLN A 740 11.40 -25.38 16.36
C GLN A 740 11.94 -26.77 16.75
N GLY A 741 12.54 -26.84 17.94
CA GLY A 741 13.11 -28.09 18.45
C GLY A 741 14.39 -28.53 17.74
N ALA A 742 14.95 -27.72 16.84
CA ALA A 742 16.23 -27.98 16.21
C ALA A 742 17.37 -27.90 17.24
N SER A 743 18.35 -28.78 17.12
CA SER A 743 19.62 -28.68 17.84
C SER A 743 20.60 -27.88 17.00
N ILE A 744 20.79 -26.60 17.34
CA ILE A 744 21.62 -25.68 16.58
C ILE A 744 22.97 -25.48 17.27
N GLU A 745 24.05 -25.54 16.50
CA GLU A 745 25.38 -25.06 16.86
C GLU A 745 25.75 -23.88 15.95
N LEU A 746 26.00 -22.71 16.53
CA LEU A 746 26.32 -21.48 15.80
C LEU A 746 27.64 -20.89 16.27
N TRP A 747 28.48 -20.46 15.34
CA TRP A 747 29.70 -19.72 15.65
C TRP A 747 29.38 -18.25 15.96
N VAL A 748 29.76 -17.79 17.15
CA VAL A 748 29.61 -16.40 17.61
C VAL A 748 30.96 -15.70 17.82
N GLY A 749 32.07 -16.44 17.69
CA GLY A 749 33.43 -15.89 17.77
C GLY A 749 33.96 -15.61 19.19
N CYS A 750 33.09 -15.59 20.19
CA CYS A 750 33.38 -15.31 21.60
C CYS A 750 32.77 -16.35 22.54
N ALA A 751 33.01 -16.23 23.85
CA ALA A 751 32.19 -16.90 24.85
C ALA A 751 30.94 -16.05 25.09
N LEU A 752 29.77 -16.69 25.09
CA LEU A 752 28.50 -16.02 25.30
C LEU A 752 28.28 -15.73 26.79
N ALA A 753 28.01 -14.46 27.11
CA ALA A 753 27.66 -14.01 28.46
C ALA A 753 26.15 -14.15 28.73
N SER A 754 25.32 -13.75 27.76
CA SER A 754 23.86 -13.84 27.84
C SER A 754 23.22 -14.01 26.45
N LEU A 755 21.99 -14.53 26.46
CA LEU A 755 21.15 -14.72 25.29
C LEU A 755 19.76 -14.20 25.61
N ASP A 756 19.27 -13.26 24.81
CA ASP A 756 17.90 -12.76 24.86
C ASP A 756 17.11 -13.39 23.71
N GLY A 757 15.97 -14.02 24.02
CA GLY A 757 15.08 -14.63 23.04
C GLY A 757 14.52 -16.00 23.47
N PRO A 758 13.56 -16.56 22.71
CA PRO A 758 12.83 -17.78 23.06
C PRO A 758 13.64 -19.06 22.77
N VAL A 759 14.51 -19.44 23.72
CA VAL A 759 15.28 -20.70 23.70
C VAL A 759 15.01 -21.55 24.94
N ASP A 760 14.92 -22.87 24.77
CA ASP A 760 14.70 -23.81 25.88
C ASP A 760 15.97 -24.03 26.70
N SER A 761 17.13 -24.02 26.04
CA SER A 761 18.44 -24.17 26.66
C SER A 761 19.55 -23.70 25.74
N TRP A 762 20.69 -23.33 26.31
CA TRP A 762 21.92 -23.05 25.56
C TRP A 762 23.18 -23.40 26.37
N SER A 763 24.30 -23.56 25.67
CA SER A 763 25.62 -23.76 26.28
C SER A 763 26.76 -23.29 25.38
N ASN A 764 27.83 -22.78 25.99
CA ASN A 764 29.08 -22.45 25.30
C ASN A 764 29.85 -23.73 24.93
N LEU A 765 30.33 -23.79 23.68
CA LEU A 765 31.17 -24.85 23.14
C LEU A 765 32.58 -24.30 22.81
N PRO A 766 33.61 -25.16 22.68
CA PRO A 766 34.95 -24.73 22.31
C PRO A 766 34.99 -24.01 20.95
N GLY A 767 35.89 -23.03 20.82
CA GLY A 767 36.13 -22.34 19.53
C GLY A 767 35.16 -21.20 19.21
N GLY A 768 34.40 -20.72 20.21
CA GLY A 768 33.42 -19.65 20.03
C GLY A 768 32.12 -20.14 19.39
N LEU A 769 31.77 -21.42 19.62
CA LEU A 769 30.49 -22.01 19.22
C LEU A 769 29.51 -21.93 20.39
N VAL A 770 28.23 -21.77 20.09
CA VAL A 770 27.12 -21.85 21.06
C VAL A 770 26.15 -22.90 20.55
N SER A 771 25.74 -23.81 21.43
CA SER A 771 24.67 -24.76 21.15
C SER A 771 23.39 -24.31 21.84
N PHE A 772 22.25 -24.32 21.14
CA PHE A 772 20.95 -23.96 21.69
C PHE A 772 19.79 -24.66 20.96
N THR A 773 18.60 -24.61 21.57
CA THR A 773 17.36 -25.16 21.00
C THR A 773 16.24 -24.10 21.05
N PRO A 774 15.76 -23.62 19.90
CA PRO A 774 14.63 -22.69 19.83
C PRO A 774 13.33 -23.32 20.34
N SER A 775 12.52 -22.54 21.09
CA SER A 775 11.21 -23.01 21.55
C SER A 775 10.12 -22.90 20.49
N ASP A 776 10.29 -22.00 19.52
CA ASP A 776 9.33 -21.69 18.46
C ASP A 776 9.92 -21.88 17.06
N ALA A 777 9.05 -21.89 16.04
CA ALA A 777 9.45 -22.14 14.65
C ALA A 777 10.18 -20.93 14.05
N ALA A 778 9.78 -19.71 14.40
CA ALA A 778 10.45 -18.48 14.02
C ALA A 778 10.90 -17.75 15.30
N VAL A 779 12.17 -17.39 15.40
CA VAL A 779 12.75 -16.74 16.60
C VAL A 779 13.79 -15.68 16.24
N ASP A 780 13.69 -14.54 16.91
CA ASP A 780 14.73 -13.51 16.92
C ASP A 780 15.55 -13.64 18.21
N LEU A 781 16.88 -13.75 18.07
CA LEU A 781 17.80 -13.85 19.20
C LEU A 781 18.85 -12.74 19.17
N ALA A 782 19.18 -12.22 20.36
CA ALA A 782 20.33 -11.36 20.58
C ALA A 782 21.32 -12.03 21.55
N LEU A 783 22.55 -12.24 21.09
CA LEU A 783 23.60 -12.96 21.77
C LEU A 783 24.72 -11.98 22.15
N TYR A 784 25.05 -11.88 23.44
CA TYR A 784 26.02 -10.90 23.96
C TYR A 784 27.32 -11.58 24.40
N CYS A 785 28.44 -11.09 23.90
CA CYS A 785 29.78 -11.58 24.24
C CYS A 785 30.25 -11.07 25.62
N GLU A 786 31.15 -11.82 26.28
CA GLU A 786 31.85 -11.40 27.51
C GLU A 786 32.79 -10.20 27.35
#